data_AF-A0A348XHN0-F1
#
_entry.id   AF-A0A348XHN0-F1
#
_cell.length_a   1.000
_cell.length_b   1.000
_cell.length_c   1.000
_cell.angle_alpha   90.00
_cell.angle_beta   90.00
_cell.angle_gamma   90.00
#
_symmetry.space_group_name_H-M   'P 1'
#
loop_
_entity.id
_entity.type
_entity.pdbx_description
1 polymer ?
#
loop_
_entity_poly.entity_id
_entity_poly.type
_entity_poly.pdbx_seq_one_letter_code
_entity_poly.pdbx_strand_id
1 'polypeptide(L)'
;MMQTERFTLEFDDAARPRALNLLDGNPLLTTLAHGDGFVLHGECPESPQVRLERLVPQGDNRLLVTARDGGQGILLEVKERAHYITFRIVELQGIDTAAFGRLDFSLNADSRVGVMELDHMTVVQDDPEGVRVSWPYLKHGGTENPYGGFALYVAQDPADEDDIILHIWVDEGLPHPQVEGPWDLAAARDLVAEWQRKYADQSQFYLEAQNPEELYEGVQYAERAGVKDIYLFTNTWHADGGFWPRASLNWAVRKDVFPRGEADLRAFSNHLESKGMHLKIHWVSGGICEHDPRYILPQPDPRLANWITGQLVAAVDTKETTLLFKPEPGFDKRSLDAVVNNHRGQMPSHVRVGAELIQVGSFGDTDAEIWTLRDCVRGASGTGARQHATGVELTGLQRPYNIVFTPDVDSTLLDEMAEGFAGLVNRCRIMNVEYDGYEIHGYAGRWGCEKFATKVYAALDHTVASNTSGGSAPRCWIEYRLNSTKELMRGNNPATHGGYSAAVMLDSPMRPASRVTEAHFSMSKAAANDSNRFSLTKPQPMFGISPGTLKQHGRTDEIIEVVCDWKEVSRHLSAEQRQTMRATFGPPELRLRDASRDPSSEIVWMLRHAPTAWHIVPVRVLTRHGGDIKWHSWQEHGPIMPRQFIKPGQPLRLLNPNPAQAPRFTVQCLSGFDPTEPTVTVDPVALQGLYWICDKAAANTASHTAHAESVHFRKTFNVPADFRAGTARFLFATDDHLELWVNGVQAGEGGSRTQMTAWDITPYLKAGENLLAVAATSVVGKLEIVPVRTAAQQREAEHVAGFEGKAAADSFEIPIDTSWRCAAVASMGWQQAEFDDSGWGPVVSLVDAGGAPVTGSIPLQPAASDMQETCDMAFADTANGLQISCDNAADERRTFEDAIPFCSRRVDMTRHRGIGLEVTGDGSGALLVIRIPGRDYLVPIDFTGSRYIEIPKGEVSWADDRWGWRVATHHADYAQVDRIHLGFGAVPGKTRASVEIRNLRALREISTQLQDPVIQIGAGTLRCTGAVQSSEYLEYSGGQTARVYDRNWNLLRDLPVETVDFSMPNGEETVTITGSGGSPVPWLDVQIMTDGTALVVAKPEA
;
A
#
# COMPACT_ATOMS: atom_id res chain seq x y z
N MET A 1 37.83 -26.79 30.37
CA MET A 1 37.70 -25.46 30.98
C MET A 1 38.27 -24.48 29.98
N MET A 2 37.50 -23.45 29.65
CA MET A 2 37.90 -22.31 28.82
C MET A 2 37.85 -21.07 29.71
N GLN A 3 38.76 -20.12 29.52
CA GLN A 3 38.88 -18.98 30.44
C GLN A 3 39.09 -17.66 29.69
N THR A 4 38.40 -16.62 30.14
CA THR A 4 38.68 -15.23 29.77
C THR A 4 39.27 -14.48 30.96
N GLU A 5 39.54 -13.18 30.81
CA GLU A 5 39.89 -12.32 31.95
C GLU A 5 38.67 -11.97 32.82
N ARG A 6 37.47 -12.47 32.49
CA ARG A 6 36.21 -12.14 33.18
C ARG A 6 35.47 -13.34 33.74
N PHE A 7 35.50 -14.46 33.03
CA PHE A 7 34.74 -15.64 33.38
C PHE A 7 35.42 -16.94 32.93
N THR A 8 35.03 -18.05 33.54
CA THR A 8 35.40 -19.41 33.11
C THR A 8 34.15 -20.16 32.64
N LEU A 9 34.29 -20.94 31.57
CA LEU A 9 33.27 -21.86 31.09
C LEU A 9 33.79 -23.30 31.15
N GLU A 10 33.02 -24.17 31.78
CA GLU A 10 33.29 -25.59 31.90
C GLU A 10 32.13 -26.40 31.37
N PHE A 11 32.45 -27.48 30.66
CA PHE A 11 31.50 -28.51 30.27
C PHE A 11 31.73 -29.78 31.09
N ASP A 12 30.69 -30.58 31.29
CA ASP A 12 30.81 -31.92 31.86
C ASP A 12 31.24 -32.96 30.81
N ASP A 13 31.46 -34.19 31.25
CA ASP A 13 31.85 -35.31 30.37
C ASP A 13 30.75 -35.67 29.34
N ALA A 14 29.54 -35.15 29.52
CA ALA A 14 28.39 -35.30 28.63
C ALA A 14 28.19 -34.07 27.70
N ALA A 15 29.21 -33.22 27.57
CA ALA A 15 29.20 -31.99 26.78
C ALA A 15 28.14 -30.95 27.19
N ARG A 16 27.62 -31.01 28.41
CA ARG A 16 26.67 -30.02 28.94
C ARG A 16 27.41 -28.92 29.68
N PRO A 17 26.92 -27.68 29.66
CA PRO A 17 27.47 -26.63 30.52
C PRO A 17 27.45 -27.09 31.99
N ARG A 18 28.61 -27.13 32.62
CA ARG A 18 28.79 -27.56 34.01
C ARG A 18 28.92 -26.37 34.95
N ALA A 19 29.73 -25.41 34.56
CA ALA A 19 29.95 -24.18 35.32
C ALA A 19 30.21 -23.02 34.36
N LEU A 20 29.63 -21.88 34.68
CA LEU A 20 29.98 -20.58 34.10
C LEU A 20 30.12 -19.64 35.27
N ASN A 21 31.35 -19.20 35.58
CA ASN A 21 31.63 -18.42 36.79
C ASN A 21 32.38 -17.15 36.43
N LEU A 22 32.10 -16.06 37.14
CA LEU A 22 33.02 -14.93 37.21
C LEU A 22 34.35 -15.36 37.85
N LEU A 23 35.43 -14.63 37.59
CA LEU A 23 36.74 -14.95 38.17
C LEU A 23 36.79 -14.87 39.71
N ASP A 24 35.85 -14.17 40.34
CA ASP A 24 35.68 -14.14 41.80
C ASP A 24 34.94 -15.37 42.37
N GLY A 25 34.54 -16.31 41.50
CA GLY A 25 33.85 -17.56 41.85
C GLY A 25 32.34 -17.46 41.87
N ASN A 26 31.74 -16.29 41.58
CA ASN A 26 30.30 -16.14 41.52
C ASN A 26 29.71 -16.85 40.29
N PRO A 27 28.75 -17.79 40.45
CA PRO A 27 28.16 -18.51 39.33
C PRO A 27 27.19 -17.65 38.53
N LEU A 28 27.17 -17.88 37.22
CA LEU A 28 26.29 -17.24 36.24
C LEU A 28 25.28 -18.21 35.62
N LEU A 29 25.35 -19.52 35.87
CA LEU A 29 24.33 -20.46 35.40
C LEU A 29 23.05 -20.33 36.23
N THR A 30 21.91 -20.28 35.55
CA THR A 30 20.57 -20.24 36.17
C THR A 30 19.94 -21.64 36.05
N THR A 31 19.29 -22.13 37.13
CA THR A 31 18.59 -23.44 37.24
C THR A 31 19.43 -24.70 37.55
N LEU A 32 18.74 -25.81 37.90
CA LEU A 32 19.31 -27.17 38.05
C LEU A 32 19.66 -27.84 36.70
N ALA A 33 19.20 -27.28 35.56
CA ALA A 33 19.42 -27.80 34.22
C ALA A 33 20.08 -26.72 33.35
N HIS A 34 21.40 -26.79 33.20
CA HIS A 34 22.24 -25.70 32.67
C HIS A 34 22.17 -25.50 31.13
N GLY A 35 21.21 -26.13 30.45
CA GLY A 35 21.10 -26.19 28.99
C GLY A 35 21.48 -27.57 28.43
N ASP A 36 21.07 -27.85 27.19
CA ASP A 36 21.26 -29.16 26.55
C ASP A 36 22.62 -29.31 25.86
N GLY A 37 23.43 -28.25 25.81
CA GLY A 37 24.65 -28.23 25.03
C GLY A 37 24.32 -28.29 23.54
N PHE A 38 25.02 -29.13 22.79
CA PHE A 38 24.90 -29.25 21.33
C PHE A 38 23.89 -30.35 20.93
N VAL A 39 22.89 -29.98 20.14
CA VAL A 39 21.81 -30.89 19.70
C VAL A 39 21.59 -30.76 18.20
N LEU A 40 21.71 -31.88 17.47
CA LEU A 40 21.33 -31.98 16.07
C LEU A 40 19.83 -32.27 15.96
N HIS A 41 19.18 -31.53 15.08
CA HIS A 41 17.76 -31.64 14.80
C HIS A 41 17.55 -32.16 13.39
N GLY A 42 16.63 -33.12 13.24
CA GLY A 42 16.16 -33.53 11.93
C GLY A 42 15.28 -32.47 11.27
N GLU A 43 15.02 -32.62 9.97
CA GLU A 43 14.26 -31.63 9.18
C GLU A 43 12.81 -31.42 9.66
N CYS A 44 12.18 -32.44 10.26
CA CYS A 44 10.81 -32.34 10.78
C CYS A 44 10.81 -32.30 12.32
N PRO A 45 9.82 -31.65 12.95
CA PRO A 45 9.67 -31.66 14.41
C PRO A 45 9.55 -33.07 15.02
N GLU A 46 9.01 -34.05 14.26
CA GLU A 46 8.94 -35.45 14.73
C GLU A 46 10.23 -36.26 14.49
N SER A 47 11.23 -35.69 13.81
CA SER A 47 12.50 -36.37 13.54
C SER A 47 13.30 -36.55 14.84
N PRO A 48 14.07 -37.65 14.96
CA PRO A 48 14.90 -37.90 16.13
C PRO A 48 15.95 -36.79 16.29
N GLN A 49 16.18 -36.38 17.54
CA GLN A 49 17.26 -35.45 17.90
C GLN A 49 18.49 -36.25 18.31
N VAL A 50 19.67 -35.79 17.89
CA VAL A 50 20.96 -36.41 18.27
C VAL A 50 21.75 -35.43 19.11
N ARG A 51 21.97 -35.78 20.38
CA ARG A 51 22.84 -34.97 21.26
C ARG A 51 24.30 -35.27 20.98
N LEU A 52 25.10 -34.22 20.83
CA LEU A 52 26.55 -34.33 20.73
C LEU A 52 27.13 -34.26 22.15
N GLU A 53 27.13 -35.40 22.83
CA GLU A 53 27.39 -35.53 24.27
C GLU A 53 28.84 -35.91 24.63
N ARG A 54 29.82 -35.80 23.72
CA ARG A 54 31.24 -36.01 24.05
C ARG A 54 32.12 -34.89 23.53
N LEU A 55 32.98 -34.37 24.40
CA LEU A 55 33.97 -33.33 24.08
C LEU A 55 35.39 -33.93 24.09
N VAL A 56 36.09 -33.81 22.96
CA VAL A 56 37.45 -34.33 22.79
C VAL A 56 38.37 -33.19 22.32
N PRO A 57 39.23 -32.65 23.20
CA PRO A 57 40.24 -31.67 22.81
C PRO A 57 41.17 -32.25 21.74
N GLN A 58 41.43 -31.52 20.66
CA GLN A 58 42.27 -31.98 19.53
C GLN A 58 43.65 -31.31 19.47
N GLY A 59 43.94 -30.34 20.36
CA GLY A 59 45.11 -29.44 20.24
C GLY A 59 44.78 -28.20 19.39
N ASP A 60 45.70 -27.23 19.35
CA ASP A 60 45.59 -26.01 18.54
C ASP A 60 44.24 -25.27 18.65
N ASN A 61 43.73 -25.12 19.88
CA ASN A 61 42.46 -24.44 20.16
C ASN A 61 41.24 -25.09 19.47
N ARG A 62 41.29 -26.41 19.22
CA ARG A 62 40.19 -27.17 18.60
C ARG A 62 39.54 -28.16 19.57
N LEU A 63 38.22 -28.26 19.45
CA LEU A 63 37.37 -29.10 20.27
C LEU A 63 36.43 -29.91 19.39
N LEU A 64 36.58 -31.23 19.41
CA LEU A 64 35.67 -32.12 18.70
C LEU A 64 34.47 -32.45 19.60
N VAL A 65 33.25 -32.15 19.14
CA VAL A 65 31.99 -32.45 19.84
C VAL A 65 31.27 -33.56 19.07
N THR A 66 31.03 -34.72 19.70
CA THR A 66 30.48 -35.90 19.01
C THR A 66 29.30 -36.53 19.75
N ALA A 67 28.47 -37.28 19.03
CA ALA A 67 27.50 -38.19 19.61
C ALA A 67 28.18 -39.30 20.42
N ARG A 68 27.39 -40.01 21.25
CA ARG A 68 27.86 -41.10 22.13
C ARG A 68 28.68 -42.15 21.38
N ASP A 69 28.21 -42.54 20.21
CA ASP A 69 28.82 -43.56 19.36
C ASP A 69 30.00 -43.02 18.54
N GLY A 70 30.08 -41.70 18.36
CA GLY A 70 31.10 -41.01 17.56
C GLY A 70 30.81 -41.02 16.08
N GLY A 71 29.62 -41.46 15.66
CA GLY A 71 29.23 -41.50 14.26
C GLY A 71 28.95 -40.11 13.69
N GLN A 72 28.52 -39.17 14.53
CA GLN A 72 28.21 -37.78 14.16
C GLN A 72 28.95 -36.81 15.07
N GLY A 73 29.48 -35.72 14.53
CA GLY A 73 30.14 -34.68 15.30
C GLY A 73 30.52 -33.44 14.52
N ILE A 74 30.98 -32.43 15.24
CA ILE A 74 31.46 -31.16 14.72
C ILE A 74 32.84 -30.85 15.32
N LEU A 75 33.73 -30.30 14.51
CA LEU A 75 34.99 -29.75 14.98
C LEU A 75 34.83 -28.24 15.17
N LEU A 76 35.03 -27.78 16.39
CA LEU A 76 34.98 -26.37 16.75
C LEU A 76 36.40 -25.80 16.88
N GLU A 77 36.64 -24.64 16.28
CA GLU A 77 37.71 -23.75 16.70
C GLU A 77 37.20 -22.89 17.87
N VAL A 78 37.95 -22.86 18.97
CA VAL A 78 37.62 -22.12 20.19
C VAL A 78 38.71 -21.10 20.50
N LYS A 79 38.40 -19.81 20.48
CA LYS A 79 39.38 -18.76 20.84
C LYS A 79 38.98 -18.10 22.14
N GLU A 80 39.88 -18.16 23.11
CA GLU A 80 39.79 -17.45 24.38
C GLU A 80 40.35 -16.02 24.20
N ARG A 81 39.49 -15.02 24.40
CA ARG A 81 39.85 -13.60 24.34
C ARG A 81 39.68 -12.97 25.72
N ALA A 82 40.13 -11.73 25.88
CA ALA A 82 40.06 -11.04 27.17
C ALA A 82 38.62 -10.96 27.71
N HIS A 83 37.62 -10.72 26.85
CA HIS A 83 36.25 -10.45 27.28
C HIS A 83 35.20 -11.46 26.79
N TYR A 84 35.56 -12.33 25.84
CA TYR A 84 34.63 -13.26 25.20
C TYR A 84 35.34 -14.56 24.77
N ILE A 85 34.55 -15.58 24.42
CA ILE A 85 35.03 -16.85 23.84
C ILE A 85 34.31 -17.05 22.52
N THR A 86 35.04 -17.30 21.44
CA THR A 86 34.41 -17.64 20.14
C THR A 86 34.34 -19.13 19.92
N PHE A 87 33.28 -19.58 19.26
CA PHE A 87 33.10 -20.94 18.76
C PHE A 87 32.80 -20.89 17.28
N ARG A 88 33.62 -21.53 16.44
CA ARG A 88 33.40 -21.64 14.99
C ARG A 88 33.41 -23.09 14.56
N ILE A 89 32.41 -23.51 13.81
CA ILE A 89 32.44 -24.83 13.17
C ILE A 89 33.41 -24.76 12.00
N VAL A 90 34.43 -25.61 12.03
CA VAL A 90 35.43 -25.70 10.95
C VAL A 90 35.29 -26.99 10.13
N GLU A 91 34.63 -28.01 10.67
CA GLU A 91 34.41 -29.29 10.01
C GLU A 91 33.19 -30.01 10.57
N LEU A 92 32.43 -30.71 9.71
CA LEU A 92 31.39 -31.66 10.09
C LEU A 92 31.92 -33.09 9.92
N GLN A 93 31.68 -33.97 10.89
CA GLN A 93 32.11 -35.37 10.86
C GLN A 93 30.92 -36.31 10.90
N GLY A 94 30.71 -37.04 9.81
CA GLY A 94 29.67 -38.08 9.70
C GLY A 94 28.23 -37.58 9.83
N ILE A 95 27.99 -36.27 9.76
CA ILE A 95 26.64 -35.69 9.76
C ILE A 95 26.07 -35.75 8.34
N ASP A 96 24.97 -36.49 8.17
CA ASP A 96 24.11 -36.38 6.99
C ASP A 96 23.26 -35.12 7.12
N THR A 97 23.66 -34.05 6.44
CA THR A 97 22.97 -32.75 6.50
C THR A 97 21.62 -32.74 5.79
N ALA A 98 21.29 -33.76 4.99
CA ALA A 98 19.94 -33.93 4.44
C ALA A 98 18.99 -34.50 5.50
N ALA A 99 19.48 -35.34 6.40
CA ALA A 99 18.72 -35.83 7.54
C ALA A 99 18.72 -34.84 8.71
N PHE A 100 19.84 -34.15 8.95
CA PHE A 100 20.08 -33.24 10.08
C PHE A 100 20.56 -31.87 9.60
N GLY A 101 19.64 -31.03 9.15
CA GLY A 101 19.94 -29.71 8.60
C GLY A 101 20.26 -28.62 9.63
N ARG A 102 19.96 -28.85 10.92
CA ARG A 102 20.11 -27.85 11.99
C ARG A 102 20.86 -28.39 13.20
N LEU A 103 21.75 -27.56 13.75
CA LEU A 103 22.38 -27.74 15.06
C LEU A 103 21.94 -26.59 15.97
N ASP A 104 21.64 -26.89 17.23
CA ASP A 104 21.37 -25.89 18.26
C ASP A 104 22.38 -26.04 19.42
N PHE A 105 22.76 -24.91 20.02
CA PHE A 105 23.48 -24.83 21.28
C PHE A 105 22.66 -24.03 22.29
N SER A 106 22.48 -24.57 23.49
CA SER A 106 21.75 -23.91 24.58
C SER A 106 22.54 -23.86 25.88
N LEU A 107 22.53 -22.69 26.51
CA LEU A 107 23.18 -22.41 27.79
C LEU A 107 22.21 -21.58 28.63
N ASN A 108 21.78 -22.13 29.77
CA ASN A 108 20.89 -21.42 30.70
C ASN A 108 21.74 -20.62 31.68
N ALA A 109 21.64 -19.29 31.61
CA ALA A 109 22.51 -18.39 32.34
C ALA A 109 21.80 -17.09 32.75
N ASP A 110 22.49 -16.32 33.57
CA ASP A 110 22.14 -14.98 34.01
C ASP A 110 22.12 -14.02 32.81
N SER A 111 21.23 -13.02 32.85
CA SER A 111 21.06 -12.03 31.78
C SER A 111 22.30 -11.20 31.44
N ARG A 112 23.36 -11.24 32.27
CA ARG A 112 24.67 -10.64 31.97
C ARG A 112 25.45 -11.41 30.90
N VAL A 113 25.06 -12.65 30.61
CA VAL A 113 25.68 -13.47 29.56
C VAL A 113 25.01 -13.15 28.24
N GLY A 114 25.79 -12.67 27.28
CA GLY A 114 25.30 -12.37 25.93
C GLY A 114 25.97 -13.22 24.86
N VAL A 115 25.33 -13.29 23.70
CA VAL A 115 25.86 -13.98 22.53
C VAL A 115 25.74 -13.12 21.26
N MET A 116 26.77 -13.21 20.40
CA MET A 116 26.80 -12.53 19.11
C MET A 116 27.21 -13.51 18.02
N GLU A 117 26.45 -13.59 16.91
CA GLU A 117 26.85 -14.35 15.74
C GLU A 117 28.07 -13.72 15.05
N LEU A 118 28.89 -14.57 14.43
CA LEU A 118 30.11 -14.16 13.72
C LEU A 118 29.95 -14.16 12.19
N ASP A 119 28.79 -14.59 11.68
CA ASP A 119 28.48 -14.61 10.25
C ASP A 119 26.97 -14.82 9.98
N HIS A 120 26.60 -14.80 8.71
CA HIS A 120 25.21 -14.89 8.24
C HIS A 120 24.58 -16.29 8.37
N MET A 121 25.35 -17.33 8.71
CA MET A 121 24.90 -18.72 8.81
C MET A 121 24.46 -19.11 10.23
N THR A 122 24.75 -18.27 11.22
CA THR A 122 24.36 -18.46 12.61
C THR A 122 23.22 -17.52 12.99
N VAL A 123 22.29 -17.99 13.83
CA VAL A 123 21.23 -17.20 14.45
C VAL A 123 21.37 -17.31 15.96
N VAL A 124 21.27 -16.18 16.66
CA VAL A 124 21.43 -16.11 18.11
C VAL A 124 20.22 -15.46 18.75
N GLN A 125 19.97 -15.81 20.00
CA GLN A 125 18.95 -15.22 20.84
C GLN A 125 19.47 -15.12 22.28
N ASP A 126 19.36 -13.92 22.85
CA ASP A 126 19.60 -13.63 24.26
C ASP A 126 18.25 -13.50 24.97
N ASP A 127 17.95 -14.42 25.89
CA ASP A 127 16.75 -14.38 26.72
C ASP A 127 17.13 -14.17 28.19
N PRO A 128 16.21 -13.69 29.06
CA PRO A 128 16.46 -13.59 30.50
C PRO A 128 16.85 -14.91 31.18
N GLU A 129 16.56 -16.05 30.54
CA GLU A 129 16.84 -17.40 31.03
C GLU A 129 18.12 -18.02 30.43
N GLY A 130 18.81 -17.30 29.53
CA GLY A 130 20.09 -17.71 28.96
C GLY A 130 20.21 -17.44 27.46
N VAL A 131 21.21 -18.06 26.84
CA VAL A 131 21.52 -17.87 25.42
C VAL A 131 21.15 -19.10 24.60
N ARG A 132 20.75 -18.85 23.35
CA ARG A 132 20.47 -19.86 22.33
C ARG A 132 21.22 -19.51 21.07
N VAL A 133 21.86 -20.50 20.48
CA VAL A 133 22.55 -20.39 19.19
C VAL A 133 22.03 -21.49 18.28
N SER A 134 21.72 -21.14 17.04
CA SER A 134 21.26 -22.08 16.02
C SER A 134 22.10 -21.93 14.77
N TRP A 135 22.45 -23.06 14.17
CA TRP A 135 22.99 -23.20 12.82
C TRP A 135 21.94 -23.89 11.96
N PRO A 136 20.93 -23.16 11.47
CA PRO A 136 19.79 -23.75 10.76
C PRO A 136 20.10 -24.18 9.32
N TYR A 137 21.33 -23.95 8.83
CA TYR A 137 21.69 -24.07 7.43
C TYR A 137 22.96 -24.92 7.22
N LEU A 138 23.18 -25.96 8.03
CA LEU A 138 24.42 -26.77 8.00
C LEU A 138 24.77 -27.31 6.61
N LYS A 139 23.74 -27.67 5.81
CA LYS A 139 23.90 -28.21 4.46
C LYS A 139 24.57 -27.23 3.47
N HIS A 140 24.57 -25.94 3.78
CA HIS A 140 25.10 -24.89 2.91
C HIS A 140 26.49 -24.40 3.34
N GLY A 141 27.02 -24.85 4.48
CA GLY A 141 28.38 -24.51 4.94
C GLY A 141 29.46 -25.35 4.24
N GLY A 142 30.66 -24.80 4.09
CA GLY A 142 31.79 -25.46 3.44
C GLY A 142 32.85 -24.48 2.91
N THR A 143 33.34 -24.73 1.69
CA THR A 143 34.39 -23.89 1.06
C THR A 143 33.89 -22.48 0.73
N GLU A 144 32.65 -22.35 0.25
CA GLU A 144 32.09 -21.08 -0.24
C GLU A 144 31.38 -20.27 0.85
N ASN A 145 30.91 -20.94 1.91
CA ASN A 145 30.18 -20.32 3.03
C ASN A 145 30.73 -20.83 4.36
N PRO A 146 30.80 -20.00 5.41
CA PRO A 146 31.14 -20.50 6.74
C PRO A 146 30.11 -21.53 7.22
N TYR A 147 30.51 -22.50 8.04
CA TYR A 147 29.52 -23.34 8.74
C TYR A 147 28.77 -22.57 9.83
N GLY A 148 29.32 -21.45 10.28
CA GLY A 148 28.75 -20.57 11.29
C GLY A 148 29.57 -20.53 12.58
N GLY A 149 29.47 -19.42 13.30
CA GLY A 149 30.07 -19.25 14.62
C GLY A 149 29.42 -18.17 15.47
N PHE A 150 29.76 -18.16 16.75
CA PHE A 150 29.30 -17.17 17.72
C PHE A 150 30.38 -16.81 18.73
N ALA A 151 30.24 -15.63 19.36
CA ALA A 151 30.99 -15.18 20.51
C ALA A 151 30.09 -15.16 21.75
N LEU A 152 30.54 -15.82 22.83
CA LEU A 152 29.90 -15.79 24.15
C LEU A 152 30.66 -14.81 25.04
N TYR A 153 29.94 -13.88 25.68
CA TYR A 153 30.55 -12.85 26.51
C TYR A 153 29.78 -12.59 27.81
N VAL A 154 30.40 -11.85 28.73
CA VAL A 154 29.76 -11.39 29.98
C VAL A 154 29.93 -9.88 30.10
N ALA A 155 28.81 -9.17 30.03
CA ALA A 155 28.75 -7.71 30.18
C ALA A 155 28.46 -7.31 31.63
N GLN A 156 29.11 -6.24 32.08
CA GLN A 156 28.89 -5.65 33.41
C GLN A 156 27.76 -4.62 33.38
N ASP A 157 27.70 -3.83 32.31
CA ASP A 157 26.69 -2.81 32.04
C ASP A 157 26.57 -2.56 30.53
N PRO A 158 25.60 -1.75 30.06
CA PRO A 158 25.39 -1.53 28.63
C PRO A 158 26.57 -0.87 27.88
N ALA A 159 27.39 -0.05 28.55
CA ALA A 159 28.53 0.61 27.91
C ALA A 159 29.73 -0.35 27.77
N ASP A 160 29.91 -1.22 28.75
CA ASP A 160 30.85 -2.34 28.68
C ASP A 160 30.45 -3.35 27.58
N GLU A 161 29.16 -3.64 27.42
CA GLU A 161 28.68 -4.47 26.30
C GLU A 161 29.00 -3.86 24.93
N ASP A 162 28.81 -2.54 24.78
CA ASP A 162 29.18 -1.84 23.55
C ASP A 162 30.67 -2.03 23.23
N ASP A 163 31.55 -1.91 24.23
CA ASP A 163 32.99 -2.13 24.07
C ASP A 163 33.32 -3.57 23.66
N ILE A 164 32.67 -4.57 24.27
CA ILE A 164 32.81 -5.99 23.90
C ILE A 164 32.39 -6.22 22.45
N ILE A 165 31.25 -5.66 22.02
CA ILE A 165 30.75 -5.79 20.64
C ILE A 165 31.75 -5.19 19.65
N LEU A 166 32.36 -4.04 19.97
CA LEU A 166 33.40 -3.43 19.13
C LEU A 166 34.65 -4.31 19.04
N HIS A 167 35.07 -4.91 20.15
CA HIS A 167 36.15 -5.88 20.16
C HIS A 167 35.84 -7.09 19.28
N ILE A 168 34.64 -7.69 19.40
CA ILE A 168 34.22 -8.80 18.54
C ILE A 168 34.23 -8.36 17.06
N TRP A 169 33.73 -7.18 16.75
CA TRP A 169 33.69 -6.66 15.37
C TRP A 169 35.09 -6.59 14.75
N VAL A 170 36.05 -6.03 15.47
CA VAL A 170 37.42 -5.82 14.99
C VAL A 170 38.25 -7.10 15.03
N ASP A 171 38.34 -7.73 16.20
CA ASP A 171 39.28 -8.83 16.47
C ASP A 171 38.89 -10.14 15.75
N GLU A 172 37.61 -10.28 15.39
CA GLU A 172 37.09 -11.44 14.67
C GLU A 172 36.88 -11.18 13.17
N GLY A 173 37.23 -9.98 12.69
CA GLY A 173 37.22 -9.61 11.27
C GLY A 173 35.83 -9.62 10.64
N LEU A 174 34.82 -9.12 11.36
CA LEU A 174 33.46 -9.06 10.82
C LEU A 174 33.35 -7.96 9.75
N PRO A 175 32.40 -8.09 8.81
CA PRO A 175 32.18 -7.11 7.75
C PRO A 175 32.01 -5.68 8.28
N HIS A 176 32.59 -4.70 7.59
CA HIS A 176 32.47 -3.28 7.89
C HIS A 176 32.57 -2.47 6.58
N PRO A 177 32.07 -1.22 6.52
CA PRO A 177 32.32 -0.31 5.41
C PRO A 177 33.82 -0.05 5.31
N GLN A 178 34.32 0.19 4.09
CA GLN A 178 35.71 0.53 3.86
C GLN A 178 36.08 1.80 4.64
N VAL A 179 37.20 1.74 5.37
CA VAL A 179 37.76 2.87 6.13
C VAL A 179 39.17 3.18 5.64
N GLU A 180 39.61 4.42 5.80
CA GLU A 180 41.00 4.78 5.53
C GLU A 180 41.91 4.27 6.66
N GLY A 181 42.94 3.49 6.30
CA GLY A 181 43.91 2.96 7.26
C GLY A 181 43.57 1.56 7.79
N PRO A 182 44.26 1.09 8.84
CA PRO A 182 43.99 -0.23 9.42
C PRO A 182 42.62 -0.25 10.10
N TRP A 183 41.91 -1.37 9.97
CA TRP A 183 40.72 -1.64 10.77
C TRP A 183 41.15 -2.06 12.18
N ASP A 184 41.02 -1.14 13.13
CA ASP A 184 41.30 -1.35 14.55
C ASP A 184 40.18 -0.78 15.43
N LEU A 185 40.30 -0.93 16.76
CA LEU A 185 39.28 -0.46 17.71
C LEU A 185 39.07 1.06 17.67
N ALA A 186 40.10 1.85 17.34
CA ALA A 186 39.97 3.29 17.21
C ALA A 186 39.15 3.64 15.97
N ALA A 187 39.44 3.01 14.83
CA ALA A 187 38.67 3.16 13.60
C ALA A 187 37.19 2.75 13.78
N ALA A 188 36.92 1.65 14.48
CA ALA A 188 35.55 1.21 14.78
C ALA A 188 34.80 2.23 15.66
N ARG A 189 35.46 2.77 16.70
CA ARG A 189 34.88 3.82 17.56
C ARG A 189 34.60 5.11 16.79
N ASP A 190 35.52 5.54 15.94
CA ASP A 190 35.35 6.74 15.11
C ASP A 190 34.21 6.58 14.11
N LEU A 191 34.10 5.40 13.47
CA LEU A 191 33.01 5.07 12.57
C LEU A 191 31.66 5.11 13.28
N VAL A 192 31.55 4.50 14.46
CA VAL A 192 30.30 4.52 15.26
C VAL A 192 29.95 5.93 15.69
N ALA A 193 30.92 6.71 16.17
CA ALA A 193 30.69 8.10 16.56
C ALA A 193 30.23 8.96 15.38
N GLU A 194 30.80 8.75 14.19
CA GLU A 194 30.36 9.39 12.96
C GLU A 194 28.94 8.99 12.59
N TRP A 195 28.64 7.69 12.61
CA TRP A 195 27.33 7.14 12.31
C TRP A 195 26.27 7.74 13.26
N GLN A 196 26.48 7.65 14.58
CA GLN A 196 25.55 8.17 15.59
C GLN A 196 25.32 9.67 15.43
N ARG A 197 26.37 10.45 15.14
CA ARG A 197 26.25 11.89 14.89
C ARG A 197 25.44 12.21 13.63
N LYS A 198 25.66 11.50 12.52
CA LYS A 198 24.92 11.72 11.26
C LYS A 198 23.45 11.37 11.40
N TYR A 199 23.15 10.33 12.17
CA TYR A 199 21.82 9.73 12.28
C TYR A 199 21.10 10.04 13.59
N ALA A 200 21.62 10.94 14.43
CA ALA A 200 20.95 11.40 15.64
C ALA A 200 19.60 12.08 15.36
N ASP A 201 19.40 12.55 14.13
CA ASP A 201 18.17 13.16 13.64
C ASP A 201 17.77 12.47 12.34
N GLN A 202 16.78 11.58 12.42
CA GLN A 202 16.27 10.78 11.31
C GLN A 202 15.05 11.44 10.64
N SER A 203 14.85 12.74 10.79
CA SER A 203 13.75 13.46 10.14
C SER A 203 13.90 13.44 8.62
N GLN A 204 12.82 13.11 7.91
CA GLN A 204 12.85 12.90 6.47
C GLN A 204 11.76 13.70 5.75
N PHE A 205 12.02 14.03 4.49
CA PHE A 205 11.01 14.49 3.56
C PHE A 205 10.99 13.59 2.32
N TYR A 206 9.86 12.91 2.10
CA TYR A 206 9.67 12.06 0.93
C TYR A 206 9.31 12.95 -0.26
N LEU A 207 10.29 13.19 -1.13
CA LEU A 207 10.16 14.13 -2.24
C LEU A 207 9.85 13.37 -3.54
N GLU A 208 8.81 13.80 -4.24
CA GLU A 208 8.54 13.39 -5.61
C GLU A 208 8.90 14.52 -6.58
N ALA A 209 9.57 14.17 -7.67
CA ALA A 209 9.87 15.09 -8.76
C ALA A 209 9.83 14.37 -10.11
N GLN A 210 9.39 15.06 -11.15
CA GLN A 210 9.38 14.54 -12.53
C GLN A 210 10.50 15.14 -13.39
N ASN A 211 11.19 16.17 -12.90
CA ASN A 211 12.26 16.88 -13.59
C ASN A 211 13.21 17.55 -12.56
N PRO A 212 14.38 18.07 -12.99
CA PRO A 212 15.31 18.74 -12.08
C PRO A 212 14.71 19.96 -11.38
N GLU A 213 13.87 20.75 -12.05
CA GLU A 213 13.33 22.00 -11.49
C GLU A 213 12.48 21.72 -10.24
N GLU A 214 11.58 20.74 -10.33
CA GLU A 214 10.78 20.26 -9.20
C GLU A 214 11.65 19.69 -8.08
N LEU A 215 12.71 18.94 -8.43
CA LEU A 215 13.61 18.34 -7.45
C LEU A 215 14.28 19.42 -6.57
N TYR A 216 14.84 20.47 -7.17
CA TYR A 216 15.48 21.56 -6.42
C TYR A 216 14.45 22.49 -5.75
N GLU A 217 13.25 22.66 -6.31
CA GLU A 217 12.16 23.38 -5.64
C GLU A 217 11.74 22.67 -4.34
N GLY A 218 11.60 21.34 -4.38
CA GLY A 218 11.23 20.52 -3.23
C GLY A 218 12.18 20.67 -2.03
N VAL A 219 13.48 20.84 -2.28
CA VAL A 219 14.49 21.05 -1.23
C VAL A 219 14.19 22.28 -0.38
N GLN A 220 13.58 23.33 -0.95
CA GLN A 220 13.24 24.55 -0.20
C GLN A 220 12.21 24.28 0.90
N TYR A 221 11.26 23.38 0.66
CA TYR A 221 10.29 22.96 1.67
C TYR A 221 10.94 22.11 2.76
N ALA A 222 11.92 21.27 2.38
CA ALA A 222 12.69 20.47 3.32
C ALA A 222 13.50 21.33 4.30
N GLU A 223 14.17 22.37 3.78
CA GLU A 223 14.91 23.33 4.59
C GLU A 223 13.99 24.02 5.60
N ARG A 224 12.81 24.45 5.15
CA ARG A 224 11.80 25.07 6.00
C ARG A 224 11.26 24.12 7.06
N ALA A 225 11.10 22.83 6.74
CA ALA A 225 10.70 21.78 7.69
C ALA A 225 11.83 21.38 8.64
N GLY A 226 13.07 21.83 8.39
CA GLY A 226 14.23 21.50 9.19
C GLY A 226 14.54 19.99 9.20
N VAL A 227 14.11 19.25 8.18
CA VAL A 227 14.40 17.81 8.06
C VAL A 227 15.87 17.58 7.71
N LYS A 228 16.38 16.36 7.96
CA LYS A 228 17.78 16.00 7.67
C LYS A 228 17.96 15.14 6.45
N ASP A 229 16.94 14.38 6.05
CA ASP A 229 17.03 13.51 4.88
C ASP A 229 16.01 13.89 3.82
N ILE A 230 16.45 13.99 2.56
CA ILE A 230 15.55 13.91 1.41
C ILE A 230 15.49 12.46 0.98
N TYR A 231 14.29 11.90 0.99
CA TYR A 231 14.05 10.53 0.61
C TYR A 231 13.39 10.48 -0.77
N LEU A 232 14.04 9.84 -1.74
CA LEU A 232 13.52 9.68 -3.10
C LEU A 232 13.01 8.25 -3.29
N PHE A 233 11.73 8.10 -3.61
CA PHE A 233 11.16 6.81 -3.96
C PHE A 233 11.53 6.39 -5.39
N THR A 234 11.39 5.11 -5.74
CA THR A 234 11.81 4.56 -7.06
C THR A 234 11.12 5.23 -8.24
N ASN A 235 9.90 5.74 -8.07
CA ASN A 235 9.22 6.55 -9.08
C ASN A 235 9.96 7.85 -9.44
N THR A 236 10.82 8.34 -8.54
CA THR A 236 11.58 9.58 -8.72
C THR A 236 13.01 9.31 -9.20
N TRP A 237 13.75 8.43 -8.54
CA TRP A 237 15.19 8.25 -8.83
C TRP A 237 15.52 7.15 -9.83
N HIS A 238 14.72 6.08 -9.91
CA HIS A 238 15.04 4.89 -10.70
C HIS A 238 14.55 5.01 -12.15
N ALA A 239 15.32 4.48 -13.10
CA ALA A 239 15.11 4.63 -14.54
C ALA A 239 13.69 4.27 -15.03
N ASP A 240 13.06 3.28 -14.43
CA ASP A 240 11.76 2.75 -14.88
C ASP A 240 10.54 3.44 -14.24
N GLY A 241 10.75 4.33 -13.26
CA GLY A 241 9.69 5.15 -12.65
C GLY A 241 8.57 4.41 -11.90
N GLY A 242 8.71 3.11 -11.64
CA GLY A 242 7.75 2.28 -10.89
C GLY A 242 8.36 1.70 -9.62
N PHE A 243 7.54 0.99 -8.83
CA PHE A 243 7.98 0.33 -7.59
C PHE A 243 9.13 -0.65 -7.85
N TRP A 244 8.87 -1.68 -8.68
CA TRP A 244 9.87 -2.64 -9.14
C TRP A 244 10.56 -2.18 -10.43
N PRO A 245 11.86 -2.51 -10.64
CA PRO A 245 12.50 -2.39 -11.94
C PRO A 245 11.79 -3.30 -12.97
N ARG A 246 11.74 -2.86 -14.22
CA ARG A 246 11.02 -3.52 -15.33
C ARG A 246 11.90 -3.82 -16.52
N ALA A 247 12.79 -2.89 -16.90
CA ALA A 247 13.61 -2.99 -18.11
C ALA A 247 15.01 -2.36 -17.97
N SER A 248 15.40 -2.01 -16.76
CA SER A 248 16.70 -1.41 -16.44
C SER A 248 17.37 -2.17 -15.30
N LEU A 249 18.69 -2.01 -15.17
CA LEU A 249 19.42 -2.44 -13.96
C LEU A 249 18.74 -1.82 -12.73
N ASN A 250 18.66 -2.56 -11.63
CA ASN A 250 17.97 -2.09 -10.41
C ASN A 250 18.64 -0.91 -9.68
N TRP A 251 19.79 -0.43 -10.18
CA TRP A 251 20.50 0.78 -9.75
C TRP A 251 20.62 1.81 -10.89
N ALA A 252 19.79 1.71 -11.94
CA ALA A 252 19.79 2.66 -13.05
C ALA A 252 19.10 3.97 -12.66
N VAL A 253 19.73 5.10 -12.97
CA VAL A 253 19.22 6.44 -12.62
C VAL A 253 18.29 7.00 -13.70
N ARG A 254 17.17 7.59 -13.27
CA ARG A 254 16.15 8.22 -14.12
C ARG A 254 16.65 9.47 -14.80
N LYS A 255 16.67 9.46 -16.14
CA LYS A 255 17.16 10.60 -16.94
C LYS A 255 16.21 11.79 -17.03
N ASP A 256 14.91 11.59 -16.80
CA ASP A 256 13.96 12.71 -16.77
C ASP A 256 14.24 13.67 -15.60
N VAL A 257 14.58 13.11 -14.44
CA VAL A 257 14.90 13.85 -13.20
C VAL A 257 16.39 14.17 -13.10
N PHE A 258 17.25 13.28 -13.63
CA PHE A 258 18.72 13.42 -13.63
C PHE A 258 19.26 13.29 -15.07
N PRO A 259 19.21 14.35 -15.90
CA PRO A 259 19.56 14.29 -17.33
C PRO A 259 20.93 13.68 -17.65
N ARG A 260 21.94 13.90 -16.79
CA ARG A 260 23.29 13.32 -16.90
C ARG A 260 23.49 12.03 -16.09
N GLY A 261 22.41 11.40 -15.63
CA GLY A 261 22.41 10.18 -14.83
C GLY A 261 23.05 10.37 -13.45
N GLU A 262 23.91 9.44 -13.05
CA GLU A 262 24.61 9.46 -11.74
C GLU A 262 25.33 10.79 -11.46
N ALA A 263 25.84 11.49 -12.48
CA ALA A 263 26.51 12.77 -12.29
C ALA A 263 25.58 13.85 -11.71
N ASP A 264 24.31 13.87 -12.14
CA ASP A 264 23.32 14.81 -11.58
C ASP A 264 22.80 14.33 -10.22
N LEU A 265 22.67 13.02 -10.01
CA LEU A 265 22.32 12.48 -8.69
C LEU A 265 23.39 12.81 -7.64
N ARG A 266 24.67 12.68 -8.00
CA ARG A 266 25.80 13.12 -7.16
C ARG A 266 25.79 14.64 -6.94
N ALA A 267 25.52 15.43 -7.98
CA ALA A 267 25.43 16.88 -7.83
C ALA A 267 24.29 17.28 -6.87
N PHE A 268 23.17 16.57 -6.93
CA PHE A 268 22.06 16.74 -6.01
C PHE A 268 22.44 16.35 -4.56
N SER A 269 23.10 15.21 -4.35
CA SER A 269 23.61 14.83 -3.02
C SER A 269 24.54 15.90 -2.44
N ASN A 270 25.50 16.42 -3.23
CA ASN A 270 26.38 17.52 -2.79
C ASN A 270 25.59 18.81 -2.46
N HIS A 271 24.51 19.08 -3.19
CA HIS A 271 23.64 20.22 -2.91
C HIS A 271 22.93 20.07 -1.55
N LEU A 272 22.42 18.88 -1.24
CA LEU A 272 21.84 18.58 0.08
C LEU A 272 22.89 18.71 1.20
N GLU A 273 24.09 18.18 0.98
CA GLU A 273 25.21 18.29 1.94
C GLU A 273 25.53 19.76 2.26
N SER A 274 25.51 20.64 1.26
CA SER A 274 25.73 22.09 1.45
C SER A 274 24.68 22.78 2.33
N LYS A 275 23.52 22.12 2.54
CA LYS A 275 22.41 22.57 3.39
C LYS A 275 22.32 21.77 4.70
N GLY A 276 23.30 20.91 4.97
CA GLY A 276 23.30 20.03 6.16
C GLY A 276 22.19 18.98 6.12
N MET A 277 21.84 18.52 4.92
CA MET A 277 20.90 17.43 4.64
C MET A 277 21.59 16.29 3.88
N HIS A 278 20.92 15.14 3.81
CA HIS A 278 21.41 13.91 3.20
C HIS A 278 20.47 13.40 2.10
N LEU A 279 21.04 12.74 1.09
CA LEU A 279 20.27 11.98 0.12
C LEU A 279 19.99 10.57 0.65
N LYS A 280 18.72 10.17 0.65
CA LYS A 280 18.27 8.80 0.83
C LYS A 280 17.43 8.34 -0.37
N ILE A 281 17.49 7.05 -0.71
CA ILE A 281 16.69 6.45 -1.78
C ILE A 281 15.97 5.19 -1.29
N HIS A 282 14.80 4.94 -1.85
CA HIS A 282 14.12 3.65 -1.74
C HIS A 282 14.75 2.63 -2.69
N TRP A 283 14.97 1.39 -2.23
CA TRP A 283 15.49 0.31 -3.06
C TRP A 283 14.86 -1.03 -2.69
N VAL A 284 14.56 -1.84 -3.71
CA VAL A 284 13.79 -3.09 -3.55
C VAL A 284 14.71 -4.32 -3.60
N SER A 285 15.65 -4.37 -2.67
CA SER A 285 16.57 -5.49 -2.35
C SER A 285 17.32 -6.13 -3.52
N GLY A 286 17.43 -5.46 -4.66
CA GLY A 286 18.26 -5.91 -5.77
C GLY A 286 17.68 -7.05 -6.61
N GLY A 287 16.39 -7.08 -6.89
CA GLY A 287 15.82 -7.99 -7.90
C GLY A 287 16.34 -7.70 -9.32
N ILE A 288 16.44 -8.73 -10.17
CA ILE A 288 16.74 -8.63 -11.61
C ILE A 288 15.40 -8.57 -12.36
N CYS A 289 15.15 -7.49 -13.09
CA CYS A 289 13.87 -7.33 -13.77
C CYS A 289 13.72 -8.26 -14.98
N GLU A 290 12.48 -8.47 -15.41
CA GLU A 290 12.17 -9.40 -16.50
C GLU A 290 12.89 -9.03 -17.80
N HIS A 291 13.00 -7.74 -18.12
CA HIS A 291 13.69 -7.27 -19.32
C HIS A 291 15.07 -6.66 -19.00
N ASP A 292 15.76 -7.17 -17.99
CA ASP A 292 17.06 -6.62 -17.59
C ASP A 292 18.05 -6.66 -18.77
N PRO A 293 18.64 -5.51 -19.15
CA PRO A 293 19.45 -5.40 -20.35
C PRO A 293 20.84 -6.04 -20.23
N ARG A 294 21.22 -6.52 -19.04
CA ARG A 294 22.53 -7.13 -18.76
C ARG A 294 22.40 -8.61 -18.42
N TYR A 295 21.41 -8.96 -17.60
CA TYR A 295 21.30 -10.31 -17.02
C TYR A 295 20.22 -11.17 -17.67
N ILE A 296 19.30 -10.57 -18.42
CA ILE A 296 18.28 -11.31 -19.18
C ILE A 296 18.48 -11.15 -20.69
N LEU A 297 18.82 -9.95 -21.14
CA LEU A 297 19.01 -9.66 -22.56
C LEU A 297 20.50 -9.51 -22.91
N PRO A 298 20.93 -10.01 -24.10
CA PRO A 298 20.16 -10.78 -25.07
C PRO A 298 20.00 -12.27 -24.69
N GLN A 299 20.66 -12.73 -23.64
CA GLN A 299 20.60 -14.11 -23.15
C GLN A 299 20.54 -14.13 -21.62
N PRO A 300 19.70 -15.00 -21.01
CA PRO A 300 19.59 -15.10 -19.57
C PRO A 300 20.88 -15.62 -18.95
N ASP A 301 21.36 -14.97 -17.89
CA ASP A 301 22.61 -15.32 -17.22
C ASP A 301 22.53 -16.77 -16.67
N PRO A 302 23.56 -17.61 -16.90
CA PRO A 302 23.59 -18.97 -16.38
C PRO A 302 23.49 -19.04 -14.84
N ARG A 303 23.91 -17.97 -14.14
CA ARG A 303 24.02 -17.86 -12.68
C ARG A 303 22.76 -17.36 -11.97
N LEU A 304 21.63 -17.23 -12.69
CA LEU A 304 20.34 -16.95 -12.05
C LEU A 304 19.94 -18.09 -11.11
N ALA A 305 19.34 -17.74 -9.97
CA ALA A 305 18.85 -18.70 -9.00
C ALA A 305 17.81 -19.62 -9.65
N ASN A 306 17.90 -20.91 -9.32
CA ASN A 306 17.00 -21.93 -9.84
C ASN A 306 16.38 -22.75 -8.69
N TRP A 307 15.25 -23.40 -8.99
CA TRP A 307 14.60 -24.34 -8.07
C TRP A 307 14.63 -25.77 -8.60
N ILE A 308 14.93 -25.97 -9.89
CA ILE A 308 15.00 -27.28 -10.51
C ILE A 308 15.87 -27.26 -11.77
N THR A 309 16.52 -28.38 -12.02
CA THR A 309 17.28 -28.71 -13.23
C THR A 309 16.78 -30.04 -13.79
N GLY A 310 16.96 -30.24 -15.09
CA GLY A 310 16.54 -31.45 -15.79
C GLY A 310 16.71 -31.32 -17.29
N GLN A 311 16.03 -32.17 -18.05
CA GLN A 311 16.21 -32.24 -19.50
C GLN A 311 14.89 -32.24 -20.26
N LEU A 312 14.93 -31.70 -21.47
CA LEU A 312 13.86 -31.86 -22.45
C LEU A 312 13.80 -33.31 -22.94
N VAL A 313 12.61 -33.91 -22.89
CA VAL A 313 12.39 -35.31 -23.31
C VAL A 313 12.25 -35.44 -24.83
N ALA A 314 11.90 -34.35 -25.52
CA ALA A 314 11.77 -34.29 -26.97
C ALA A 314 12.35 -32.99 -27.52
N ALA A 315 12.72 -32.99 -28.80
CA ALA A 315 13.06 -31.77 -29.51
C ALA A 315 11.83 -30.88 -29.63
N VAL A 316 12.02 -29.58 -29.46
CA VAL A 316 10.94 -28.57 -29.48
C VAL A 316 11.26 -27.50 -30.51
N ASP A 317 10.28 -27.14 -31.34
CA ASP A 317 10.44 -26.08 -32.34
C ASP A 317 10.19 -24.69 -31.73
N THR A 318 10.08 -23.62 -32.52
CA THR A 318 9.88 -22.25 -32.00
C THR A 318 8.43 -21.89 -31.67
N LYS A 319 7.47 -22.77 -31.94
CA LYS A 319 6.02 -22.54 -31.78
C LYS A 319 5.37 -23.50 -30.79
N GLU A 320 6.08 -24.53 -30.36
CA GLU A 320 5.63 -25.50 -29.38
C GLU A 320 5.14 -24.81 -28.09
N THR A 321 3.89 -25.08 -27.70
CA THR A 321 3.26 -24.54 -26.48
C THR A 321 3.19 -25.57 -25.36
N THR A 322 3.63 -26.81 -25.61
CA THR A 322 3.70 -27.88 -24.62
C THR A 322 5.10 -28.49 -24.61
N LEU A 323 5.76 -28.52 -23.47
CA LEU A 323 7.11 -29.09 -23.32
C LEU A 323 7.08 -30.28 -22.35
N LEU A 324 7.86 -31.32 -22.66
CA LEU A 324 8.04 -32.48 -21.80
C LEU A 324 9.37 -32.36 -21.08
N PHE A 325 9.30 -32.25 -19.76
CA PHE A 325 10.44 -32.01 -18.90
C PHE A 325 10.68 -33.21 -17.99
N LYS A 326 11.92 -33.67 -17.90
CA LYS A 326 12.35 -34.70 -16.96
C LYS A 326 13.28 -34.06 -15.92
N PRO A 327 12.85 -33.89 -14.66
CA PRO A 327 13.72 -33.47 -13.57
C PRO A 327 14.95 -34.36 -13.42
N GLU A 328 16.04 -33.81 -12.89
CA GLU A 328 17.21 -34.61 -12.52
C GLU A 328 16.86 -35.67 -11.47
N PRO A 329 17.53 -36.85 -11.51
CA PRO A 329 17.34 -37.88 -10.50
C PRO A 329 17.61 -37.35 -9.10
N GLY A 330 16.69 -37.58 -8.16
CA GLY A 330 16.86 -37.17 -6.76
C GLY A 330 16.22 -35.82 -6.40
N PHE A 331 15.49 -35.16 -7.32
CA PHE A 331 14.65 -34.01 -6.97
C PHE A 331 13.65 -34.38 -5.86
N ASP A 332 13.73 -33.71 -4.71
CA ASP A 332 12.80 -33.90 -3.61
C ASP A 332 11.52 -33.10 -3.85
N LYS A 333 10.39 -33.81 -3.99
CA LYS A 333 9.07 -33.21 -4.18
C LYS A 333 8.66 -32.27 -3.04
N ARG A 334 9.16 -32.45 -1.82
CA ARG A 334 8.91 -31.51 -0.70
C ARG A 334 9.50 -30.12 -0.97
N SER A 335 10.52 -30.04 -1.82
CA SER A 335 11.08 -28.77 -2.29
C SER A 335 10.10 -27.99 -3.16
N LEU A 336 9.16 -28.67 -3.83
CA LEU A 336 8.13 -28.02 -4.66
C LEU A 336 7.16 -27.22 -3.78
N ASP A 337 6.72 -27.78 -2.66
CA ASP A 337 5.85 -27.08 -1.71
C ASP A 337 6.53 -25.83 -1.14
N ALA A 338 7.83 -25.94 -0.81
CA ALA A 338 8.62 -24.80 -0.35
C ALA A 338 8.72 -23.70 -1.43
N VAL A 339 8.95 -24.08 -2.68
CA VAL A 339 8.97 -23.16 -3.83
C VAL A 339 7.64 -22.45 -3.99
N VAL A 340 6.53 -23.21 -4.01
CA VAL A 340 5.16 -22.66 -4.14
C VAL A 340 4.83 -21.70 -3.00
N ASN A 341 5.17 -22.06 -1.76
CA ASN A 341 4.95 -21.22 -0.58
C ASN A 341 5.74 -19.90 -0.66
N ASN A 342 7.00 -19.96 -1.12
CA ASN A 342 7.84 -18.77 -1.32
C ASN A 342 7.32 -17.84 -2.44
N HIS A 343 6.38 -18.31 -3.26
CA HIS A 343 5.82 -17.59 -4.42
C HIS A 343 4.30 -17.32 -4.25
N ARG A 344 3.85 -17.08 -3.01
CA ARG A 344 2.44 -16.78 -2.66
C ARG A 344 1.45 -17.84 -3.17
N GLY A 345 1.85 -19.11 -3.11
CA GLY A 345 0.98 -20.22 -3.51
C GLY A 345 0.96 -20.49 -5.01
N GLN A 346 1.90 -19.93 -5.79
CA GLN A 346 1.99 -20.14 -7.23
C GLN A 346 3.35 -20.74 -7.63
N MET A 347 3.37 -21.48 -8.72
CA MET A 347 4.63 -21.94 -9.32
C MET A 347 5.38 -20.76 -9.97
N PRO A 348 6.72 -20.74 -9.92
CA PRO A 348 7.52 -19.78 -10.68
C PRO A 348 7.26 -19.96 -12.18
N SER A 349 6.90 -18.87 -12.82
CA SER A 349 6.35 -18.87 -14.18
C SER A 349 7.38 -19.05 -15.30
N HIS A 350 8.68 -19.20 -15.02
CA HIS A 350 9.74 -19.11 -16.04
C HIS A 350 10.75 -20.25 -15.95
N VAL A 351 11.12 -20.76 -17.13
CA VAL A 351 12.21 -21.73 -17.32
C VAL A 351 13.21 -21.21 -18.35
N ARG A 352 14.48 -21.61 -18.20
CA ARG A 352 15.58 -21.32 -19.13
C ARG A 352 15.97 -22.58 -19.90
N VAL A 353 16.10 -22.46 -21.22
CA VAL A 353 16.69 -23.50 -22.09
C VAL A 353 17.75 -22.83 -22.97
N GLY A 354 19.03 -23.06 -22.66
CA GLY A 354 20.13 -22.35 -23.31
C GLY A 354 19.98 -20.83 -23.20
N ALA A 355 19.90 -20.14 -24.35
CA ALA A 355 19.74 -18.69 -24.43
C ALA A 355 18.28 -18.22 -24.54
N GLU A 356 17.30 -19.09 -24.29
CA GLU A 356 15.87 -18.75 -24.34
C GLU A 356 15.24 -18.83 -22.93
N LEU A 357 14.42 -17.84 -22.59
CA LEU A 357 13.43 -17.92 -21.53
C LEU A 357 12.09 -18.34 -22.10
N ILE A 358 11.41 -19.24 -21.39
CA ILE A 358 10.08 -19.72 -21.72
C ILE A 358 9.19 -19.48 -20.51
N GLN A 359 8.11 -18.71 -20.71
CA GLN A 359 7.09 -18.56 -19.67
C GLN A 359 6.15 -19.77 -19.74
N VAL A 360 5.86 -20.38 -18.59
CA VAL A 360 5.02 -21.57 -18.46
C VAL A 360 3.68 -21.15 -17.83
N GLY A 361 2.58 -21.44 -18.52
CA GLY A 361 1.24 -21.12 -17.99
C GLY A 361 0.78 -22.08 -16.90
N SER A 362 1.10 -23.37 -17.03
CA SER A 362 0.86 -24.35 -15.95
C SER A 362 1.81 -25.55 -16.01
N PHE A 363 2.08 -26.12 -14.83
CA PHE A 363 2.84 -27.36 -14.66
C PHE A 363 1.87 -28.50 -14.39
N GLY A 364 1.86 -29.51 -15.26
CA GLY A 364 1.09 -30.75 -15.09
C GLY A 364 1.99 -31.93 -14.80
N ASP A 365 1.41 -32.97 -14.21
CA ASP A 365 2.07 -34.26 -13.97
C ASP A 365 3.34 -34.13 -13.08
N THR A 366 3.33 -33.19 -12.12
CA THR A 366 4.48 -32.91 -11.24
C THR A 366 4.79 -34.05 -10.25
N ASP A 367 3.89 -35.02 -10.15
CA ASP A 367 4.06 -36.26 -9.40
C ASP A 367 4.67 -37.40 -10.24
N ALA A 368 4.79 -37.24 -11.56
CA ALA A 368 5.38 -38.22 -12.47
C ALA A 368 6.87 -37.97 -12.74
N GLU A 369 7.52 -38.93 -13.43
CA GLU A 369 8.92 -38.79 -13.88
C GLU A 369 9.08 -37.76 -15.00
N ILE A 370 8.04 -37.56 -15.80
CA ILE A 370 7.99 -36.58 -16.89
C ILE A 370 6.85 -35.62 -16.61
N TRP A 371 7.18 -34.35 -16.53
CA TRP A 371 6.23 -33.26 -16.30
C TRP A 371 5.80 -32.66 -17.63
N THR A 372 4.56 -32.18 -17.67
CA THR A 372 4.02 -31.47 -18.82
C THR A 372 3.95 -29.99 -18.53
N LEU A 373 4.79 -29.19 -19.18
CA LEU A 373 4.72 -27.72 -19.14
C LEU A 373 3.74 -27.28 -20.22
N ARG A 374 2.65 -26.61 -19.85
CA ARG A 374 1.54 -26.24 -20.74
C ARG A 374 1.46 -24.73 -20.92
N ASP A 375 0.78 -24.34 -22.00
CA ASP A 375 0.52 -22.94 -22.35
C ASP A 375 1.82 -22.11 -22.37
N CYS A 376 2.88 -22.70 -22.92
CA CYS A 376 4.21 -22.10 -22.91
C CYS A 376 4.31 -20.96 -23.93
N VAL A 377 4.80 -19.81 -23.48
CA VAL A 377 5.13 -18.67 -24.32
C VAL A 377 6.63 -18.68 -24.60
N ARG A 378 6.98 -18.87 -25.87
CA ARG A 378 8.35 -19.01 -26.36
C ARG A 378 9.04 -17.66 -26.54
N GLY A 379 10.36 -17.61 -26.33
CA GLY A 379 11.13 -16.38 -26.43
C GLY A 379 10.69 -15.29 -25.45
N ALA A 380 10.20 -15.69 -24.27
CA ALA A 380 9.72 -14.79 -23.23
C ALA A 380 10.80 -13.77 -22.85
N SER A 381 10.31 -12.65 -22.32
CA SER A 381 11.17 -11.57 -21.82
C SER A 381 12.12 -10.94 -22.85
N GLY A 382 11.94 -11.23 -24.14
CA GLY A 382 12.73 -10.68 -25.26
C GLY A 382 13.94 -11.54 -25.69
N THR A 383 14.09 -12.75 -25.18
CA THR A 383 15.23 -13.66 -25.45
C THR A 383 15.19 -14.33 -26.85
N GLY A 384 14.02 -14.32 -27.49
CA GLY A 384 13.77 -14.88 -28.82
C GLY A 384 13.61 -16.40 -28.82
N ALA A 385 12.56 -16.90 -29.50
CA ALA A 385 12.25 -18.32 -29.56
C ALA A 385 13.27 -19.11 -30.40
N ARG A 386 13.70 -20.27 -29.91
CA ARG A 386 14.72 -21.13 -30.56
C ARG A 386 14.25 -22.57 -30.68
N GLN A 387 14.88 -23.32 -31.59
CA GLN A 387 14.74 -24.78 -31.61
C GLN A 387 15.68 -25.38 -30.58
N HIS A 388 15.21 -26.36 -29.80
CA HIS A 388 16.02 -27.10 -28.84
C HIS A 388 15.97 -28.60 -29.12
N ALA A 389 17.12 -29.25 -29.00
CA ALA A 389 17.22 -30.70 -29.19
C ALA A 389 16.74 -31.47 -27.94
N THR A 390 16.38 -32.73 -28.14
CA THR A 390 16.16 -33.68 -27.04
C THR A 390 17.40 -33.74 -26.14
N GLY A 391 17.19 -33.81 -24.82
CA GLY A 391 18.24 -33.96 -23.83
C GLY A 391 18.92 -32.65 -23.43
N VAL A 392 18.56 -31.51 -24.04
CA VAL A 392 19.07 -30.20 -23.62
C VAL A 392 18.56 -29.85 -22.22
N GLU A 393 19.42 -29.24 -21.43
CA GLU A 393 19.10 -28.79 -20.07
C GLU A 393 17.97 -27.76 -20.08
N LEU A 394 17.01 -27.98 -19.19
CA LEU A 394 15.97 -27.03 -18.84
C LEU A 394 16.09 -26.73 -17.34
N THR A 395 16.15 -25.44 -17.01
CA THR A 395 16.28 -24.95 -15.64
C THR A 395 15.03 -24.17 -15.25
N GLY A 396 14.35 -24.51 -14.15
CA GLY A 396 13.29 -23.68 -13.58
C GLY A 396 13.87 -22.59 -12.71
N LEU A 397 13.55 -21.33 -13.02
CA LEU A 397 14.15 -20.17 -12.35
C LEU A 397 13.36 -19.73 -11.12
N GLN A 398 14.06 -19.29 -10.08
CA GLN A 398 13.44 -18.58 -8.96
C GLN A 398 12.90 -17.26 -9.47
N ARG A 399 11.64 -16.94 -9.13
CA ARG A 399 11.02 -15.69 -9.55
C ARG A 399 10.16 -15.08 -8.43
N PRO A 400 10.76 -14.57 -7.35
CA PRO A 400 10.02 -14.04 -6.21
C PRO A 400 8.88 -13.10 -6.63
N TYR A 401 7.71 -13.30 -6.01
CA TYR A 401 6.44 -12.63 -6.36
C TYR A 401 5.95 -12.83 -7.79
N ASN A 402 6.58 -13.70 -8.57
CA ASN A 402 6.42 -13.80 -10.02
C ASN A 402 6.71 -12.46 -10.74
N ILE A 403 7.55 -11.60 -10.17
CA ILE A 403 7.88 -10.27 -10.73
C ILE A 403 9.32 -10.21 -11.22
N VAL A 404 10.29 -10.54 -10.36
CA VAL A 404 11.74 -10.41 -10.62
C VAL A 404 12.45 -11.76 -10.54
N PHE A 405 13.63 -11.86 -11.16
CA PHE A 405 14.61 -12.93 -10.94
C PHE A 405 15.60 -12.53 -9.85
N THR A 406 16.38 -13.49 -9.35
CA THR A 406 17.46 -13.25 -8.38
C THR A 406 18.73 -13.99 -8.77
N PRO A 407 19.90 -13.50 -8.34
CA PRO A 407 21.15 -14.24 -8.51
C PRO A 407 21.16 -15.49 -7.64
N ASP A 408 21.85 -16.54 -8.09
CA ASP A 408 22.14 -17.66 -7.21
C ASP A 408 23.04 -17.16 -6.06
N VAL A 409 22.63 -17.42 -4.80
CA VAL A 409 23.31 -16.93 -3.59
C VAL A 409 24.72 -17.48 -3.41
N ASP A 410 25.09 -18.55 -4.11
CA ASP A 410 26.44 -19.11 -4.13
C ASP A 410 27.23 -18.76 -5.40
N SER A 411 26.65 -17.98 -6.31
CA SER A 411 27.33 -17.55 -7.53
C SER A 411 28.02 -16.19 -7.39
N THR A 412 29.00 -15.96 -8.25
CA THR A 412 29.65 -14.65 -8.41
C THR A 412 28.71 -13.55 -8.90
N LEU A 413 27.51 -13.88 -9.37
CA LEU A 413 26.52 -12.88 -9.75
C LEU A 413 25.97 -12.13 -8.52
N LEU A 414 25.90 -12.80 -7.36
CA LEU A 414 25.50 -12.15 -6.11
C LEU A 414 26.45 -10.99 -5.76
N ASP A 415 27.76 -11.23 -5.91
CA ASP A 415 28.83 -10.25 -5.67
C ASP A 415 28.72 -9.08 -6.66
N GLU A 416 28.58 -9.39 -7.96
CA GLU A 416 28.41 -8.41 -9.03
C GLU A 416 27.21 -7.48 -8.79
N MET A 417 26.10 -8.02 -8.28
CA MET A 417 24.90 -7.24 -7.95
C MET A 417 25.08 -6.39 -6.71
N ALA A 418 25.68 -6.94 -5.65
CA ALA A 418 25.95 -6.20 -4.42
C ALA A 418 26.91 -5.03 -4.69
N GLU A 419 27.99 -5.28 -5.42
CA GLU A 419 28.97 -4.25 -5.82
C GLU A 419 28.39 -3.23 -6.80
N GLY A 420 27.52 -3.65 -7.72
CA GLY A 420 26.83 -2.75 -8.65
C GLY A 420 26.01 -1.69 -7.93
N PHE A 421 25.20 -2.12 -6.95
CA PHE A 421 24.39 -1.21 -6.14
C PHE A 421 25.24 -0.40 -5.14
N ALA A 422 26.14 -1.03 -4.38
CA ALA A 422 27.04 -0.33 -3.47
C ALA A 422 27.88 0.73 -4.21
N GLY A 423 28.27 0.44 -5.46
CA GLY A 423 28.95 1.38 -6.33
C GLY A 423 28.12 2.64 -6.64
N LEU A 424 26.80 2.52 -6.87
CA LEU A 424 25.92 3.69 -7.01
C LEU A 424 25.91 4.50 -5.70
N VAL A 425 25.74 3.82 -4.56
CA VAL A 425 25.69 4.43 -3.22
C VAL A 425 26.96 5.24 -2.95
N ASN A 426 28.13 4.66 -3.19
CA ASN A 426 29.44 5.29 -3.02
C ASN A 426 29.62 6.49 -3.97
N ARG A 427 29.41 6.29 -5.28
CA ARG A 427 29.63 7.35 -6.29
C ARG A 427 28.69 8.54 -6.09
N CYS A 428 27.46 8.31 -5.63
CA CYS A 428 26.45 9.34 -5.42
C CYS A 428 26.37 9.86 -3.97
N ARG A 429 27.16 9.32 -3.03
CA ARG A 429 27.09 9.65 -1.59
C ARG A 429 25.66 9.54 -1.04
N ILE A 430 25.06 8.37 -1.21
CA ILE A 430 23.72 8.08 -0.71
C ILE A 430 23.84 7.56 0.73
N MET A 431 23.05 8.13 1.65
CA MET A 431 23.24 7.93 3.09
C MET A 431 22.35 6.82 3.68
N ASN A 432 21.71 5.99 2.84
CA ASN A 432 21.00 4.79 3.27
C ASN A 432 21.12 3.63 2.28
N VAL A 433 20.87 2.43 2.79
CA VAL A 433 20.53 1.24 2.00
C VAL A 433 19.24 0.65 2.57
N GLU A 434 18.17 0.66 1.78
CA GLU A 434 16.90 0.05 2.14
C GLU A 434 16.73 -1.31 1.46
N TYR A 435 16.29 -2.30 2.21
CA TYR A 435 16.02 -3.65 1.74
C TYR A 435 14.50 -3.90 1.74
N ASP A 436 13.75 -3.19 0.89
CA ASP A 436 12.36 -3.55 0.65
C ASP A 436 12.28 -4.85 -0.18
N GLY A 437 11.39 -5.76 0.18
CA GLY A 437 11.38 -7.12 -0.35
C GLY A 437 12.64 -7.93 0.01
N TYR A 438 13.21 -7.75 1.20
CA TYR A 438 14.46 -8.38 1.64
C TYR A 438 14.49 -9.91 1.43
N GLU A 439 13.34 -10.56 1.57
CA GLU A 439 13.13 -11.99 1.42
C GLU A 439 13.31 -12.54 0.00
N ILE A 440 13.48 -11.71 -1.04
CA ILE A 440 13.64 -12.22 -2.42
C ILE A 440 14.88 -13.13 -2.60
N HIS A 441 15.92 -12.94 -1.79
CA HIS A 441 17.12 -13.80 -1.77
C HIS A 441 16.98 -15.00 -0.82
N GLY A 442 15.79 -15.19 -0.23
CA GLY A 442 15.54 -16.16 0.84
C GLY A 442 15.19 -17.57 0.37
N TYR A 443 15.29 -17.88 -0.93
CA TYR A 443 14.91 -19.20 -1.47
C TYR A 443 15.77 -20.34 -0.90
N ALA A 444 17.03 -20.07 -0.56
CA ALA A 444 17.93 -21.01 0.11
C ALA A 444 17.84 -20.97 1.65
N GLY A 445 16.95 -20.12 2.19
CA GLY A 445 16.89 -19.75 3.60
C GLY A 445 17.30 -18.29 3.83
N ARG A 446 16.99 -17.77 5.02
CA ARG A 446 17.20 -16.35 5.36
C ARG A 446 18.68 -15.93 5.36
N TRP A 447 19.62 -16.89 5.41
CA TRP A 447 21.04 -16.61 5.27
C TRP A 447 21.41 -16.02 3.90
N GLY A 448 20.68 -16.34 2.83
CA GLY A 448 20.90 -15.75 1.50
C GLY A 448 20.66 -14.24 1.49
N CYS A 449 19.60 -13.79 2.18
CA CYS A 449 19.32 -12.37 2.41
C CYS A 449 20.45 -11.69 3.20
N GLU A 450 20.87 -12.30 4.31
CA GLU A 450 21.93 -11.77 5.17
C GLU A 450 23.30 -11.75 4.47
N LYS A 451 23.61 -12.75 3.63
CA LYS A 451 24.82 -12.80 2.80
C LYS A 451 24.83 -11.66 1.80
N PHE A 452 23.72 -11.44 1.08
CA PHE A 452 23.60 -10.33 0.15
C PHE A 452 23.79 -8.97 0.82
N ALA A 453 23.09 -8.74 1.95
CA ALA A 453 23.25 -7.50 2.71
C ALA A 453 24.67 -7.31 3.24
N THR A 454 25.31 -8.38 3.70
CA THR A 454 26.70 -8.37 4.15
C THR A 454 27.65 -7.94 3.03
N LYS A 455 27.43 -8.43 1.81
CA LYS A 455 28.25 -8.08 0.64
C LYS A 455 28.08 -6.62 0.26
N VAL A 456 26.84 -6.11 0.29
CA VAL A 456 26.58 -4.68 0.09
C VAL A 456 27.29 -3.85 1.16
N TYR A 457 27.14 -4.19 2.45
CA TYR A 457 27.75 -3.47 3.57
C TYR A 457 29.28 -3.37 3.45
N ALA A 458 29.93 -4.50 3.16
CA ALA A 458 31.39 -4.55 3.02
C ALA A 458 31.92 -3.76 1.79
N ALA A 459 31.07 -3.52 0.78
CA ALA A 459 31.42 -2.77 -0.42
C ALA A 459 31.21 -1.25 -0.29
N LEU A 460 30.61 -0.77 0.81
CA LEU A 460 30.40 0.66 1.05
C LEU A 460 31.69 1.39 1.40
N ASP A 461 31.86 2.64 0.99
CA ASP A 461 33.01 3.49 1.34
C ASP A 461 32.71 4.59 2.38
N HIS A 462 31.50 4.56 2.94
CA HIS A 462 31.05 5.45 3.99
C HIS A 462 29.94 4.80 4.82
N THR A 463 29.72 5.34 6.03
CA THR A 463 28.62 4.92 6.91
C THR A 463 27.26 5.22 6.29
N VAL A 464 26.35 4.24 6.32
CA VAL A 464 24.95 4.41 5.88
C VAL A 464 23.97 3.89 6.95
N ALA A 465 22.76 4.47 6.99
CA ALA A 465 21.65 3.87 7.71
C ALA A 465 21.03 2.71 6.91
N SER A 466 20.41 1.74 7.57
CA SER A 466 19.76 0.64 6.87
C SER A 466 18.51 0.12 7.59
N ASN A 467 17.59 -0.41 6.78
CA ASN A 467 16.30 -0.92 7.22
C ASN A 467 15.72 -1.88 6.15
N THR A 468 15.02 -2.89 6.60
CA THR A 468 14.10 -3.72 5.81
C THR A 468 12.71 -3.09 5.80
N SER A 469 11.78 -3.60 5.00
CA SER A 469 10.36 -3.19 5.06
C SER A 469 9.72 -3.35 6.44
N GLY A 470 10.20 -4.33 7.22
CA GLY A 470 9.81 -4.55 8.62
C GLY A 470 10.47 -3.60 9.62
N GLY A 471 11.41 -2.75 9.15
CA GLY A 471 12.00 -1.69 9.96
C GLY A 471 13.31 -1.99 10.68
N SER A 472 13.75 -3.24 10.65
CA SER A 472 15.03 -3.65 11.23
C SER A 472 16.15 -3.55 10.20
N ALA A 473 17.36 -3.17 10.63
CA ALA A 473 18.56 -3.29 9.81
C ALA A 473 18.95 -4.77 9.63
N PRO A 474 19.57 -5.16 8.50
CA PRO A 474 20.25 -6.45 8.39
C PRO A 474 21.28 -6.64 9.50
N ARG A 475 21.56 -7.90 9.85
CA ARG A 475 22.34 -8.22 11.05
C ARG A 475 23.80 -7.78 10.95
N CYS A 476 24.34 -7.62 9.74
CA CYS A 476 25.71 -7.14 9.52
C CYS A 476 25.95 -5.66 9.88
N TRP A 477 24.89 -4.84 10.01
CA TRP A 477 25.01 -3.46 10.48
C TRP A 477 25.22 -3.40 12.00
N ILE A 478 26.48 -3.56 12.44
CA ILE A 478 26.86 -3.67 13.86
C ILE A 478 26.50 -2.41 14.64
N GLU A 479 26.45 -1.24 14.01
CA GLU A 479 26.14 0.04 14.67
C GLU A 479 24.77 0.00 15.37
N TYR A 480 23.78 -0.70 14.80
CA TYR A 480 22.44 -0.85 15.37
C TYR A 480 22.38 -1.80 16.58
N ARG A 481 23.42 -2.61 16.80
CA ARG A 481 23.47 -3.57 17.92
C ARG A 481 23.89 -2.91 19.23
N LEU A 482 24.62 -1.80 19.14
CA LEU A 482 25.13 -1.05 20.30
C LEU A 482 23.98 -0.45 21.11
N ASN A 483 24.04 -0.60 22.42
CA ASN A 483 23.12 0.00 23.39
C ASN A 483 23.09 1.52 23.28
N SER A 484 24.23 2.17 23.07
CA SER A 484 24.30 3.62 22.80
C SER A 484 23.48 4.03 21.56
N THR A 485 23.52 3.24 20.49
CA THR A 485 22.71 3.47 19.28
C THR A 485 21.23 3.17 19.52
N LYS A 486 20.90 2.06 20.20
CA LYS A 486 19.51 1.72 20.56
C LYS A 486 18.87 2.83 21.40
N GLU A 487 19.62 3.38 22.34
CA GLU A 487 19.20 4.50 23.18
C GLU A 487 19.05 5.81 22.38
N LEU A 488 19.91 6.05 21.38
CA LEU A 488 19.78 7.18 20.45
C LEU A 488 18.52 7.07 19.58
N MET A 489 18.16 5.84 19.18
CA MET A 489 17.02 5.54 18.31
C MET A 489 15.75 5.17 19.08
N ARG A 490 15.77 5.28 20.41
CA ARG A 490 14.63 4.89 21.24
C ARG A 490 13.37 5.63 20.79
N GLY A 491 12.24 4.94 20.82
CA GLY A 491 10.98 5.54 20.42
C GLY A 491 10.73 5.65 18.92
N ASN A 492 11.72 5.43 18.06
CA ASN A 492 11.47 5.33 16.63
C ASN A 492 10.56 4.15 16.33
N ASN A 493 9.54 4.40 15.48
CA ASN A 493 8.74 3.32 14.93
C ASN A 493 9.61 2.59 13.89
N PRO A 494 9.83 1.27 14.04
CA PRO A 494 10.62 0.52 13.08
C PRO A 494 9.97 0.56 11.69
N ALA A 495 8.64 0.54 11.59
CA ALA A 495 7.96 0.51 10.30
C ALA A 495 8.42 1.67 9.39
N THR A 496 8.88 1.31 8.18
CA THR A 496 9.39 2.27 7.19
C THR A 496 8.28 3.12 6.58
N HIS A 497 7.04 2.61 6.68
CA HIS A 497 5.82 3.15 6.11
C HIS A 497 4.82 3.56 7.22
N GLY A 498 4.51 4.85 7.33
CA GLY A 498 3.28 5.31 7.99
C GLY A 498 3.33 5.61 9.50
N GLY A 499 4.47 5.40 10.16
CA GLY A 499 4.67 5.79 11.56
C GLY A 499 5.21 7.22 11.71
N TYR A 500 4.57 8.04 12.53
CA TYR A 500 5.12 9.33 13.02
C TYR A 500 5.51 10.37 11.97
N SER A 501 4.75 10.47 10.88
CA SER A 501 4.98 11.47 9.83
C SER A 501 3.78 12.40 9.64
N ALA A 502 4.05 13.68 9.41
CA ALA A 502 3.06 14.66 9.03
C ALA A 502 2.71 14.47 7.56
N ALA A 503 1.45 14.14 7.30
CA ALA A 503 1.02 13.82 5.95
C ALA A 503 0.59 15.08 5.20
N VAL A 504 0.96 15.21 3.92
CA VAL A 504 0.41 16.23 3.00
C VAL A 504 -0.16 15.55 1.77
N MET A 505 -1.44 15.80 1.50
CA MET A 505 -2.16 15.29 0.34
C MET A 505 -3.29 16.25 -0.03
N LEU A 506 -3.58 16.38 -1.33
CA LEU A 506 -4.76 17.08 -1.82
C LEU A 506 -6.01 16.23 -1.65
N ASP A 507 -7.18 16.87 -1.71
CA ASP A 507 -8.45 16.16 -1.77
C ASP A 507 -8.50 15.26 -3.01
N SER A 508 -8.95 14.03 -2.81
CA SER A 508 -9.09 13.03 -3.86
C SER A 508 -10.24 12.07 -3.52
N PRO A 509 -10.67 11.23 -4.47
CA PRO A 509 -11.58 10.13 -4.17
C PRO A 509 -11.02 9.15 -3.14
N MET A 510 -9.70 9.09 -2.89
CA MET A 510 -9.11 8.21 -1.88
C MET A 510 -9.42 8.71 -0.48
N ARG A 511 -9.17 10.00 -0.20
CA ARG A 511 -9.40 10.64 1.10
C ARG A 511 -9.44 12.17 0.98
N PRO A 512 -10.03 12.88 1.96
CA PRO A 512 -9.94 14.34 2.06
C PRO A 512 -8.49 14.82 2.24
N ALA A 513 -8.24 16.07 1.85
CA ALA A 513 -6.97 16.75 2.03
C ALA A 513 -6.50 16.72 3.50
N SER A 514 -5.19 16.62 3.70
CA SER A 514 -4.58 16.51 5.02
C SER A 514 -4.88 17.72 5.91
N ARG A 515 -5.16 17.49 7.19
CA ARG A 515 -5.41 18.57 8.16
C ARG A 515 -4.20 18.83 9.06
N VAL A 516 -4.07 20.06 9.54
CA VAL A 516 -3.06 20.43 10.56
C VAL A 516 -3.23 19.61 11.85
N THR A 517 -4.47 19.27 12.23
CA THR A 517 -4.75 18.38 13.36
C THR A 517 -4.23 16.95 13.17
N GLU A 518 -4.19 16.45 11.93
CA GLU A 518 -3.57 15.15 11.63
C GLU A 518 -2.06 15.20 11.82
N ALA A 519 -1.41 16.29 11.40
CA ALA A 519 0.01 16.50 11.63
C ALA A 519 0.32 16.52 13.15
N HIS A 520 -0.47 17.23 13.96
CA HIS A 520 -0.34 17.18 15.41
C HIS A 520 -0.54 15.77 15.98
N PHE A 521 -1.51 15.00 15.47
CA PHE A 521 -1.73 13.62 15.92
C PHE A 521 -0.52 12.73 15.66
N SER A 522 0.07 12.79 14.46
CA SER A 522 1.28 12.04 14.13
C SER A 522 2.50 12.50 14.94
N MET A 523 2.77 13.81 14.98
CA MET A 523 3.96 14.37 15.64
C MET A 523 3.92 14.20 17.16
N SER A 524 2.73 14.29 17.77
CA SER A 524 2.59 14.07 19.21
C SER A 524 2.86 12.62 19.62
N LYS A 525 2.57 11.64 18.76
CA LYS A 525 2.99 10.25 18.99
C LYS A 525 4.51 10.10 18.94
N ALA A 526 5.17 10.77 17.97
CA ALA A 526 6.63 10.79 17.87
C ALA A 526 7.27 11.34 19.15
N ALA A 527 6.79 12.51 19.59
CA ALA A 527 7.24 13.15 20.82
C ALA A 527 6.91 12.31 22.06
N ALA A 528 5.72 11.74 22.18
CA ALA A 528 5.38 10.89 23.33
C ALA A 528 6.32 9.69 23.46
N ASN A 529 6.84 9.15 22.35
CA ASN A 529 7.74 8.00 22.36
C ASN A 529 9.23 8.34 22.44
N ASP A 530 9.61 9.63 22.43
CA ASP A 530 11.02 10.08 22.37
C ASP A 530 11.71 9.77 21.03
N SER A 531 10.93 9.73 19.95
CA SER A 531 11.45 9.50 18.60
C SER A 531 12.31 10.68 18.12
N ASN A 532 13.32 10.38 17.30
CA ASN A 532 14.12 11.36 16.57
C ASN A 532 13.71 11.51 15.09
N ARG A 533 12.55 10.95 14.70
CA ARG A 533 12.03 10.90 13.32
C ARG A 533 10.77 11.76 13.17
N PHE A 534 10.95 13.08 13.03
CA PHE A 534 9.87 14.04 12.74
C PHE A 534 9.85 14.35 11.24
N SER A 535 8.97 13.70 10.49
CA SER A 535 9.05 13.65 9.02
C SER A 535 7.84 14.25 8.32
N LEU A 536 8.03 14.68 7.07
CA LEU A 536 6.99 15.12 6.15
C LEU A 536 6.83 14.07 5.04
N THR A 537 5.64 13.49 4.88
CA THR A 537 5.41 12.41 3.90
C THR A 537 4.06 12.54 3.22
N LYS A 538 3.84 11.78 2.16
CA LYS A 538 2.48 11.48 1.70
C LYS A 538 1.84 10.48 2.67
N PRO A 539 0.50 10.45 2.84
CA PRO A 539 -0.16 9.40 3.61
C PRO A 539 0.15 7.99 3.11
N GLN A 540 0.40 7.84 1.80
CA GLN A 540 0.94 6.64 1.16
C GLN A 540 2.46 6.77 1.10
N PRO A 541 3.20 6.26 2.10
CA PRO A 541 4.64 6.47 2.20
C PRO A 541 5.43 5.80 1.07
N MET A 542 4.79 4.95 0.26
CA MET A 542 5.38 4.42 -0.98
C MET A 542 5.53 5.48 -2.09
N PHE A 543 5.11 6.73 -1.86
CA PHE A 543 5.28 7.83 -2.82
C PHE A 543 5.64 9.14 -2.12
N GLY A 544 6.35 10.01 -2.82
CA GLY A 544 6.72 11.33 -2.33
C GLY A 544 5.60 12.36 -2.44
N ILE A 545 5.89 13.57 -1.96
CA ILE A 545 5.06 14.76 -2.15
C ILE A 545 5.74 15.63 -3.21
N SER A 546 5.00 16.01 -4.24
CA SER A 546 5.51 16.93 -5.26
C SER A 546 5.47 18.39 -4.78
N PRO A 547 6.35 19.28 -5.28
CA PRO A 547 6.19 20.72 -5.07
C PRO A 547 4.84 21.25 -5.55
N GLY A 548 4.28 20.67 -6.61
CA GLY A 548 2.93 20.99 -7.11
C GLY A 548 1.84 20.72 -6.06
N THR A 549 1.93 19.59 -5.36
CA THR A 549 1.04 19.24 -4.24
C THR A 549 1.18 20.24 -3.09
N LEU A 550 2.41 20.57 -2.71
CA LEU A 550 2.70 21.52 -1.61
C LEU A 550 2.15 22.92 -1.92
N LYS A 551 2.28 23.40 -3.16
CA LYS A 551 1.75 24.70 -3.60
C LYS A 551 0.22 24.76 -3.64
N GLN A 552 -0.43 23.66 -4.02
CA GLN A 552 -1.89 23.61 -4.13
C GLN A 552 -2.60 23.43 -2.78
N HIS A 553 -1.88 22.92 -1.78
CA HIS A 553 -2.40 22.72 -0.44
C HIS A 553 -2.26 23.99 0.41
N GLY A 554 -3.38 24.62 0.75
CA GLY A 554 -3.39 25.95 1.39
C GLY A 554 -2.88 26.02 2.83
N ARG A 555 -2.52 24.88 3.43
CA ARG A 555 -1.98 24.77 4.81
C ARG A 555 -0.61 24.12 4.88
N THR A 556 0.10 24.02 3.76
CA THR A 556 1.46 23.44 3.72
C THR A 556 2.39 24.09 4.74
N ASP A 557 2.38 25.42 4.81
CA ASP A 557 3.27 26.17 5.69
C ASP A 557 3.00 25.87 7.17
N GLU A 558 1.73 25.80 7.57
CA GLU A 558 1.34 25.45 8.95
C GLU A 558 1.68 24.00 9.30
N ILE A 559 1.54 23.06 8.35
CA ILE A 559 1.96 21.66 8.57
C ILE A 559 3.48 21.57 8.76
N ILE A 560 4.25 22.32 7.97
CA ILE A 560 5.71 22.42 8.10
C ILE A 560 6.09 22.98 9.47
N GLU A 561 5.43 24.06 9.91
CA GLU A 561 5.63 24.64 11.25
C GLU A 561 5.36 23.62 12.37
N VAL A 562 4.29 22.84 12.26
CA VAL A 562 3.97 21.77 13.22
C VAL A 562 5.10 20.74 13.31
N VAL A 563 5.71 20.33 12.19
CA VAL A 563 6.86 19.41 12.20
C VAL A 563 8.05 20.03 12.94
N CYS A 564 8.41 21.27 12.61
CA CYS A 564 9.52 21.98 13.25
C CYS A 564 9.30 22.15 14.75
N ASP A 565 8.12 22.60 15.14
CA ASP A 565 7.83 22.93 16.53
C ASP A 565 7.81 21.67 17.41
N TRP A 566 7.20 20.58 16.95
CA TRP A 566 7.22 19.33 17.70
C TRP A 566 8.62 18.75 17.83
N LYS A 567 9.42 18.84 16.75
CA LYS A 567 10.82 18.40 16.76
C LYS A 567 11.63 19.16 17.80
N GLU A 568 11.43 20.48 17.91
CA GLU A 568 12.11 21.29 18.92
C GLU A 568 11.59 21.02 20.34
N VAL A 569 10.27 21.07 20.54
CA VAL A 569 9.63 20.83 21.85
C VAL A 569 9.97 19.47 22.43
N SER A 570 10.08 18.44 21.58
CA SER A 570 10.42 17.10 22.03
C SER A 570 11.74 17.05 22.78
N ARG A 571 12.73 17.91 22.45
CA ARG A 571 14.04 17.95 23.13
C ARG A 571 13.95 18.42 24.58
N HIS A 572 12.86 19.10 24.94
CA HIS A 572 12.66 19.72 26.26
C HIS A 572 11.62 18.99 27.11
N LEU A 573 11.04 17.89 26.62
CA LEU A 573 10.05 17.10 27.35
C LEU A 573 10.68 16.26 28.46
N SER A 574 10.10 16.31 29.66
CA SER A 574 10.48 15.41 30.75
C SER A 574 9.93 13.99 30.55
N ALA A 575 10.55 13.01 31.21
CA ALA A 575 10.06 11.62 31.19
C ALA A 575 8.61 11.50 31.70
N GLU A 576 8.24 12.29 32.71
CA GLU A 576 6.87 12.35 33.26
C GLU A 576 5.89 12.92 32.22
N GLN A 577 6.22 14.02 31.55
CA GLN A 577 5.38 14.59 30.50
C GLN A 577 5.18 13.62 29.34
N ARG A 578 6.25 12.94 28.90
CA ARG A 578 6.14 11.89 27.88
C ARG A 578 5.25 10.74 28.35
N GLN A 579 5.35 10.32 29.61
CA GLN A 579 4.47 9.30 30.19
C GLN A 579 3.01 9.75 30.22
N THR A 580 2.72 11.01 30.59
CA THR A 580 1.38 11.58 30.54
C THR A 580 0.81 11.54 29.12
N MET A 581 1.60 11.92 28.12
CA MET A 581 1.19 11.84 26.72
C MET A 581 0.96 10.39 26.27
N ARG A 582 1.88 9.46 26.60
CA ARG A 582 1.75 8.03 26.26
C ARG A 582 0.49 7.40 26.84
N ALA A 583 0.10 7.77 28.05
CA ALA A 583 -1.07 7.24 28.73
C ALA A 583 -2.40 7.52 27.99
N THR A 584 -2.44 8.47 27.05
CA THR A 584 -3.64 8.78 26.26
C THR A 584 -3.77 7.92 25.00
N PHE A 585 -2.74 7.14 24.67
CA PHE A 585 -2.71 6.25 23.52
C PHE A 585 -3.08 4.83 23.98
N GLY A 586 -4.23 4.35 23.53
CA GLY A 586 -4.72 3.00 23.79
C GLY A 586 -4.21 1.99 22.75
N PRO A 587 -4.65 0.72 22.85
CA PRO A 587 -4.29 -0.29 21.86
C PRO A 587 -4.78 0.10 20.45
N PRO A 588 -4.17 -0.49 19.39
CA PRO A 588 -4.67 -0.35 18.03
C PRO A 588 -6.13 -0.78 17.91
N GLU A 589 -6.85 -0.14 16.99
CA GLU A 589 -8.22 -0.55 16.67
C GLU A 589 -8.21 -2.00 16.16
N LEU A 590 -9.01 -2.88 16.78
CA LEU A 590 -8.96 -4.32 16.52
C LEU A 590 -9.12 -4.67 15.03
N ARG A 591 -10.00 -3.94 14.34
CA ARG A 591 -10.28 -4.12 12.90
C ARG A 591 -9.12 -3.70 11.99
N LEU A 592 -8.20 -2.91 12.53
CA LEU A 592 -7.00 -2.45 11.84
C LEU A 592 -5.76 -3.22 12.24
N ARG A 593 -5.84 -4.13 13.22
CA ARG A 593 -4.66 -4.76 13.84
C ARG A 593 -3.76 -5.48 12.83
N ASP A 594 -4.37 -6.08 11.80
CA ASP A 594 -3.64 -6.81 10.76
C ASP A 594 -3.00 -5.87 9.72
N ALA A 595 -3.43 -4.61 9.68
CA ALA A 595 -3.04 -3.62 8.69
C ALA A 595 -2.24 -2.44 9.29
N SER A 596 -2.32 -2.24 10.60
CA SER A 596 -1.64 -1.18 11.35
C SER A 596 -1.53 -1.57 12.82
N ARG A 597 -0.36 -1.32 13.40
CA ARG A 597 -0.11 -1.45 14.85
C ARG A 597 -0.11 -0.10 15.56
N ASP A 598 -0.56 0.96 14.89
CA ASP A 598 -0.58 2.29 15.48
C ASP A 598 -1.66 2.41 16.57
N PRO A 599 -1.34 3.07 17.70
CA PRO A 599 -2.27 3.20 18.80
C PRO A 599 -3.44 4.13 18.46
N SER A 600 -4.58 3.89 19.11
CA SER A 600 -5.74 4.78 19.05
C SER A 600 -5.72 5.82 20.17
N SER A 601 -6.39 6.96 20.00
CA SER A 601 -6.55 7.94 21.07
C SER A 601 -7.90 8.63 21.06
N GLU A 602 -8.32 9.01 22.24
CA GLU A 602 -9.52 9.77 22.50
C GLU A 602 -9.30 11.29 22.37
N ILE A 603 -8.05 11.72 22.18
CA ILE A 603 -7.66 13.12 22.03
C ILE A 603 -6.57 13.27 20.96
N VAL A 604 -6.29 14.52 20.60
CA VAL A 604 -5.09 14.93 19.87
C VAL A 604 -4.33 15.92 20.74
N TRP A 605 -3.04 15.71 20.94
CA TRP A 605 -2.19 16.74 21.56
C TRP A 605 -1.86 17.80 20.51
N MET A 606 -2.33 19.03 20.72
CA MET A 606 -2.02 20.19 19.89
C MET A 606 -0.99 21.08 20.57
N LEU A 607 -0.03 21.58 19.80
CA LEU A 607 0.98 22.50 20.31
C LEU A 607 0.51 23.95 20.12
N ARG A 608 0.72 24.79 21.14
CA ARG A 608 0.45 26.23 21.07
C ARG A 608 1.64 27.02 21.60
N HIS A 609 1.95 28.12 20.93
CA HIS A 609 3.04 29.00 21.33
C HIS A 609 2.59 30.06 22.33
N ALA A 610 3.39 30.25 23.37
CA ALA A 610 3.41 31.43 24.20
C ALA A 610 4.82 32.06 24.16
N PRO A 611 5.00 33.32 24.63
CA PRO A 611 6.31 33.98 24.61
C PRO A 611 7.40 33.22 25.37
N THR A 612 7.08 32.64 26.53
CA THR A 612 8.07 32.00 27.43
C THR A 612 7.93 30.47 27.52
N ALA A 613 6.94 29.88 26.86
CA ALA A 613 6.66 28.45 26.96
C ALA A 613 5.93 27.93 25.72
N TRP A 614 5.97 26.62 25.52
CA TRP A 614 5.05 25.89 24.67
C TRP A 614 3.96 25.24 25.53
N HIS A 615 2.73 25.30 25.07
CA HIS A 615 1.58 24.66 25.70
C HIS A 615 1.15 23.47 24.84
N ILE A 616 1.34 22.26 25.37
CA ILE A 616 0.87 21.03 24.74
C ILE A 616 -0.52 20.73 25.27
N VAL A 617 -1.53 21.04 24.48
CA VAL A 617 -2.95 21.01 24.85
C VAL A 617 -3.59 19.69 24.40
N PRO A 618 -4.18 18.90 25.31
CA PRO A 618 -4.99 17.76 24.91
C PRO A 618 -6.33 18.25 24.36
N VAL A 619 -6.63 17.94 23.10
CA VAL A 619 -7.85 18.38 22.41
C VAL A 619 -8.78 17.21 22.17
N ARG A 620 -10.00 17.31 22.67
CA ARG A 620 -11.05 16.31 22.45
C ARG A 620 -11.90 16.73 21.26
N VAL A 621 -11.92 15.93 20.19
CA VAL A 621 -13.06 15.96 19.26
C VAL A 621 -14.22 15.28 19.98
N LEU A 622 -15.30 16.02 20.19
CA LEU A 622 -16.43 15.53 20.96
C LEU A 622 -17.15 14.43 20.17
N THR A 623 -17.54 13.37 20.87
CA THR A 623 -18.21 12.20 20.30
C THR A 623 -19.57 12.02 20.95
N ARG A 624 -20.44 11.27 20.27
CA ARG A 624 -21.64 10.68 20.88
C ARG A 624 -21.23 9.68 21.98
N HIS A 625 -22.18 9.31 22.84
CA HIS A 625 -21.96 8.29 23.88
C HIS A 625 -21.50 6.93 23.29
N GLY A 626 -21.88 6.63 22.05
CA GLY A 626 -21.39 5.49 21.26
C GLY A 626 -21.70 5.70 19.77
N GLY A 627 -21.11 4.89 18.90
CA GLY A 627 -21.30 4.98 17.46
C GLY A 627 -20.23 5.78 16.72
N ASP A 628 -19.29 6.42 17.44
CA ASP A 628 -18.23 7.24 16.87
C ASP A 628 -16.86 6.61 17.15
N ILE A 629 -15.99 6.60 16.14
CA ILE A 629 -14.61 6.10 16.30
C ILE A 629 -13.76 6.99 17.21
N LYS A 630 -12.63 6.44 17.65
CA LYS A 630 -11.48 7.19 18.22
C LYS A 630 -10.56 7.68 17.11
N TRP A 631 -9.59 8.54 17.44
CA TRP A 631 -8.46 8.79 16.53
C TRP A 631 -7.64 7.51 16.37
N HIS A 632 -7.26 7.17 15.15
CA HIS A 632 -6.30 6.10 14.86
C HIS A 632 -5.55 6.39 13.56
N SER A 633 -4.69 5.48 13.09
CA SER A 633 -3.96 5.66 11.83
C SER A 633 -3.77 4.34 11.11
N TRP A 634 -3.72 4.40 9.78
CA TRP A 634 -3.30 3.27 8.95
C TRP A 634 -2.06 3.65 8.14
N GLN A 635 -1.16 2.68 7.91
CA GLN A 635 0.19 2.94 7.42
C GLN A 635 0.23 3.65 6.06
N GLU A 636 -0.75 3.44 5.16
CA GLU A 636 -0.77 4.07 3.81
C GLU A 636 -1.98 5.00 3.57
N HIS A 637 -2.71 5.36 4.62
CA HIS A 637 -3.82 6.32 4.58
C HIS A 637 -3.61 7.45 5.59
N GLY A 638 -2.75 7.25 6.59
CA GLY A 638 -2.49 8.23 7.65
C GLY A 638 -3.60 8.27 8.70
N PRO A 639 -3.71 9.39 9.44
CA PRO A 639 -4.68 9.54 10.51
C PRO A 639 -6.14 9.47 10.03
N ILE A 640 -6.97 8.82 10.83
CA ILE A 640 -8.42 8.70 10.68
C ILE A 640 -9.03 9.25 11.97
N MET A 641 -10.02 10.12 11.84
CA MET A 641 -10.48 10.99 12.92
C MET A 641 -11.98 10.86 13.19
N PRO A 642 -12.42 11.08 14.45
CA PRO A 642 -13.84 11.15 14.79
C PRO A 642 -14.51 12.31 14.05
N ARG A 643 -15.68 12.06 13.46
CA ARG A 643 -16.50 13.03 12.72
C ARG A 643 -17.96 12.63 12.80
N GLN A 644 -18.86 13.60 12.69
CA GLN A 644 -20.29 13.33 12.62
C GLN A 644 -20.90 13.92 11.36
N PHE A 645 -21.81 13.17 10.74
CA PHE A 645 -22.53 13.59 9.55
C PHE A 645 -23.99 13.86 9.91
N ILE A 646 -24.44 15.09 9.69
CA ILE A 646 -25.80 15.53 10.05
C ILE A 646 -26.40 16.41 8.96
N LYS A 647 -27.73 16.53 8.94
CA LYS A 647 -28.41 17.62 8.21
C LYS A 647 -28.61 18.84 9.11
N PRO A 648 -28.65 20.07 8.57
CA PRO A 648 -29.05 21.27 9.30
C PRO A 648 -30.36 21.06 10.09
N GLY A 649 -30.38 21.49 11.35
CA GLY A 649 -31.50 21.32 12.28
C GLY A 649 -31.54 19.98 13.00
N GLN A 650 -30.73 18.99 12.58
CA GLN A 650 -30.66 17.71 13.28
C GLN A 650 -29.90 17.86 14.61
N PRO A 651 -30.46 17.41 15.75
CA PRO A 651 -29.80 17.50 17.04
C PRO A 651 -28.64 16.49 17.12
N LEU A 652 -27.49 16.96 17.58
CA LEU A 652 -26.28 16.17 17.80
C LEU A 652 -25.91 16.20 19.29
N ARG A 653 -26.12 15.08 20.00
CA ARG A 653 -25.78 14.96 21.43
C ARG A 653 -24.32 14.54 21.59
N LEU A 654 -23.52 15.40 22.20
CA LEU A 654 -22.07 15.22 22.33
C LEU A 654 -21.64 15.25 23.80
N LEU A 655 -20.66 14.41 24.13
CA LEU A 655 -20.08 14.34 25.47
C LEU A 655 -18.80 15.20 25.54
N ASN A 656 -18.82 16.21 26.40
CA ASN A 656 -17.65 17.01 26.73
C ASN A 656 -17.04 16.56 28.08
N PRO A 657 -15.85 15.94 28.08
CA PRO A 657 -15.18 15.53 29.31
C PRO A 657 -14.48 16.69 30.03
N ASN A 658 -14.31 17.85 29.36
CA ASN A 658 -13.57 18.99 29.88
C ASN A 658 -14.51 19.99 30.61
N PRO A 659 -13.96 20.91 31.42
CA PRO A 659 -14.72 22.02 31.97
C PRO A 659 -15.43 22.85 30.89
N ALA A 660 -16.49 23.56 31.30
CA ALA A 660 -17.28 24.38 30.40
C ALA A 660 -16.44 25.46 29.72
N GLN A 661 -16.52 25.57 28.40
CA GLN A 661 -15.71 26.49 27.60
C GLN A 661 -16.34 26.74 26.22
N ALA A 662 -15.97 27.83 25.56
CA ALA A 662 -16.31 28.04 24.15
C ALA A 662 -15.59 26.99 23.29
N PRO A 663 -16.30 26.13 22.54
CA PRO A 663 -15.67 25.13 21.72
C PRO A 663 -15.13 25.73 20.42
N ARG A 664 -14.16 25.02 19.82
CA ARG A 664 -13.73 25.22 18.42
C ARG A 664 -14.49 24.26 17.52
N PHE A 665 -14.59 24.55 16.23
CA PHE A 665 -15.23 23.62 15.31
C PHE A 665 -14.70 23.72 13.88
N THR A 666 -14.93 22.63 13.14
CA THR A 666 -14.81 22.55 11.69
C THR A 666 -16.10 21.94 11.14
N VAL A 667 -16.69 22.60 10.14
CA VAL A 667 -17.90 22.12 9.45
C VAL A 667 -17.63 22.13 7.95
N GLN A 668 -17.66 20.98 7.29
CA GLN A 668 -17.72 20.92 5.83
C GLN A 668 -19.18 20.99 5.38
N CYS A 669 -19.50 21.89 4.46
CA CYS A 669 -20.76 21.82 3.74
C CYS A 669 -20.62 20.77 2.62
N LEU A 670 -21.50 19.78 2.56
CA LEU A 670 -21.53 18.76 1.50
C LEU A 670 -22.69 19.04 0.53
N SER A 671 -22.76 18.27 -0.55
CA SER A 671 -23.87 18.33 -1.50
C SER A 671 -25.21 18.00 -0.81
N GLY A 672 -26.29 18.56 -1.36
CA GLY A 672 -27.65 18.12 -1.06
C GLY A 672 -28.13 17.07 -2.07
N PHE A 673 -29.24 16.42 -1.75
CA PHE A 673 -29.88 15.41 -2.60
C PHE A 673 -31.38 15.65 -2.68
N ASP A 674 -31.97 15.40 -3.85
CA ASP A 674 -33.42 15.43 -4.02
C ASP A 674 -33.95 13.98 -4.02
N PRO A 675 -34.59 13.53 -2.93
CA PRO A 675 -35.11 12.17 -2.87
C PRO A 675 -36.32 11.93 -3.79
N THR A 676 -36.85 12.96 -4.43
CA THR A 676 -37.98 12.85 -5.36
C THR A 676 -37.56 12.95 -6.82
N GLU A 677 -36.27 13.19 -7.10
CA GLU A 677 -35.80 13.28 -8.48
C GLU A 677 -36.00 11.93 -9.21
N PRO A 678 -36.39 11.97 -10.50
CA PRO A 678 -36.58 10.75 -11.28
C PRO A 678 -35.26 9.99 -11.38
N THR A 679 -35.36 8.67 -11.49
CA THR A 679 -34.20 7.85 -11.81
C THR A 679 -33.93 7.93 -13.31
N VAL A 680 -32.67 8.11 -13.67
CA VAL A 680 -32.26 8.03 -15.08
C VAL A 680 -32.00 6.55 -15.39
N THR A 681 -32.68 6.03 -16.42
CA THR A 681 -32.48 4.67 -16.94
C THR A 681 -31.36 4.56 -17.98
N VAL A 682 -30.86 5.70 -18.46
CA VAL A 682 -29.70 5.84 -19.34
C VAL A 682 -28.42 5.98 -18.50
N ASP A 683 -27.40 5.19 -18.81
CA ASP A 683 -26.05 5.32 -18.25
C ASP A 683 -25.39 6.63 -18.76
N PRO A 684 -25.10 7.62 -17.90
CA PRO A 684 -24.43 8.86 -18.29
C PRO A 684 -23.05 8.64 -18.94
N VAL A 685 -22.36 7.52 -18.62
CA VAL A 685 -21.05 7.16 -19.18
C VAL A 685 -21.13 6.85 -20.67
N ALA A 686 -22.26 6.27 -21.11
CA ALA A 686 -22.46 5.94 -22.52
C ALA A 686 -22.53 7.19 -23.42
N LEU A 687 -22.72 8.38 -22.83
CA LEU A 687 -22.88 9.67 -23.51
C LEU A 687 -21.71 10.64 -23.29
N GLN A 688 -20.80 10.34 -22.37
CA GLN A 688 -19.72 11.27 -21.99
C GLN A 688 -18.65 11.34 -23.09
N GLY A 689 -18.32 12.56 -23.54
CA GLY A 689 -17.38 12.80 -24.65
C GLY A 689 -17.98 12.71 -26.05
N LEU A 690 -19.29 12.45 -26.17
CA LEU A 690 -20.03 12.48 -27.43
C LEU A 690 -20.69 13.84 -27.64
N TYR A 691 -20.96 14.21 -28.89
CA TYR A 691 -21.53 15.52 -29.24
C TYR A 691 -22.78 15.36 -30.10
N TRP A 692 -23.77 16.25 -29.91
CA TRP A 692 -24.89 16.34 -30.85
C TRP A 692 -24.40 16.92 -32.18
N ILE A 693 -24.66 16.20 -33.28
CA ILE A 693 -24.25 16.62 -34.63
C ILE A 693 -25.43 17.03 -35.53
N CYS A 694 -25.24 18.04 -36.37
CA CYS A 694 -26.19 18.50 -37.40
C CYS A 694 -25.48 19.16 -38.61
N ASP A 695 -26.24 19.61 -39.63
CA ASP A 695 -25.73 20.44 -40.74
C ASP A 695 -25.57 21.92 -40.34
N LYS A 696 -24.57 22.58 -40.94
CA LYS A 696 -24.14 23.97 -40.65
C LYS A 696 -25.23 25.02 -40.95
N ALA A 697 -26.15 24.77 -41.88
CA ALA A 697 -27.25 25.68 -42.18
C ALA A 697 -28.33 25.68 -41.08
N ALA A 698 -28.60 24.53 -40.46
CA ALA A 698 -29.58 24.38 -39.37
C ALA A 698 -29.08 24.94 -38.03
N ALA A 699 -27.76 24.84 -37.75
CA ALA A 699 -27.12 25.37 -36.55
C ALA A 699 -27.29 26.90 -36.40
N ASN A 700 -27.45 27.65 -37.50
CA ASN A 700 -27.55 29.10 -37.51
C ASN A 700 -28.99 29.65 -37.34
N THR A 701 -30.01 28.80 -37.26
CA THR A 701 -31.43 29.23 -37.23
C THR A 701 -32.24 28.70 -36.04
N ALA A 702 -31.62 28.21 -34.97
CA ALA A 702 -32.31 27.63 -33.82
C ALA A 702 -33.05 28.66 -32.93
N SER A 703 -34.19 29.15 -33.42
CA SER A 703 -35.34 29.57 -32.61
C SER A 703 -36.33 28.41 -32.63
N HIS A 704 -36.65 27.85 -31.46
CA HIS A 704 -37.63 26.78 -31.31
C HIS A 704 -38.95 27.11 -32.02
N THR A 705 -39.42 26.18 -32.87
CA THR A 705 -40.72 26.07 -33.60
C THR A 705 -40.62 26.10 -35.13
N ALA A 706 -40.12 25.01 -35.75
CA ALA A 706 -40.52 24.55 -37.09
C ALA A 706 -39.90 23.15 -37.34
N HIS A 707 -40.66 22.21 -37.94
CA HIS A 707 -40.18 20.88 -38.32
C HIS A 707 -38.99 21.00 -39.29
N ALA A 708 -37.80 20.55 -38.87
CA ALA A 708 -36.60 20.58 -39.68
C ALA A 708 -36.56 19.39 -40.66
N GLU A 709 -36.16 19.66 -41.90
CA GLU A 709 -35.96 18.65 -42.95
C GLU A 709 -34.79 17.72 -42.59
N SER A 710 -34.92 16.41 -42.83
CA SER A 710 -33.90 15.41 -42.47
C SER A 710 -32.55 15.69 -43.13
N VAL A 711 -31.47 15.63 -42.33
CA VAL A 711 -30.07 15.72 -42.79
C VAL A 711 -29.52 14.31 -43.03
N HIS A 712 -28.69 14.16 -44.06
CA HIS A 712 -28.07 12.89 -44.42
C HIS A 712 -26.60 12.88 -43.98
N PHE A 713 -26.16 11.83 -43.29
CA PHE A 713 -24.81 11.68 -42.73
C PHE A 713 -24.15 10.39 -43.23
N ARG A 714 -22.84 10.41 -43.47
CA ARG A 714 -22.05 9.24 -43.89
C ARG A 714 -20.71 9.14 -43.16
N LYS A 715 -20.30 7.91 -42.83
CA LYS A 715 -18.99 7.59 -42.24
C LYS A 715 -18.48 6.23 -42.68
N THR A 716 -17.24 6.18 -43.14
CA THR A 716 -16.50 4.94 -43.38
C THR A 716 -15.58 4.61 -42.20
N PHE A 717 -15.41 3.32 -41.92
CA PHE A 717 -14.54 2.82 -40.86
C PHE A 717 -14.06 1.39 -41.18
N ASN A 718 -12.95 0.96 -40.57
CA ASN A 718 -12.40 -0.37 -40.77
C ASN A 718 -12.68 -1.29 -39.58
N VAL A 719 -13.18 -2.49 -39.86
CA VAL A 719 -13.32 -3.59 -38.90
C VAL A 719 -12.10 -4.53 -39.02
N PRO A 720 -11.40 -4.87 -37.92
CA PRO A 720 -10.25 -5.77 -37.94
C PRO A 720 -10.53 -7.15 -38.58
N ALA A 721 -9.51 -7.75 -39.19
CA ALA A 721 -9.63 -9.01 -39.95
C ALA A 721 -9.93 -10.25 -39.09
N ASP A 722 -9.67 -10.17 -37.78
CA ASP A 722 -9.93 -11.17 -36.75
C ASP A 722 -11.32 -11.02 -36.08
N PHE A 723 -12.16 -10.10 -36.55
CA PHE A 723 -13.57 -10.00 -36.19
C PHE A 723 -14.35 -11.20 -36.76
N ARG A 724 -14.13 -12.39 -36.21
CA ARG A 724 -14.98 -13.56 -36.45
C ARG A 724 -15.75 -13.85 -35.16
N ALA A 725 -17.04 -13.55 -35.19
CA ALA A 725 -18.03 -13.75 -34.12
C ALA A 725 -18.10 -12.70 -32.98
N GLY A 726 -17.59 -11.47 -33.19
CA GLY A 726 -17.84 -10.36 -32.26
C GLY A 726 -19.28 -9.80 -32.34
N THR A 727 -19.63 -8.88 -31.44
CA THR A 727 -20.90 -8.15 -31.47
C THR A 727 -20.69 -6.68 -31.81
N ALA A 728 -21.62 -6.08 -32.56
CA ALA A 728 -21.59 -4.67 -32.93
C ALA A 728 -22.95 -4.02 -32.72
N ARG A 729 -22.97 -2.92 -31.97
CA ARG A 729 -24.19 -2.17 -31.64
C ARG A 729 -24.05 -0.71 -32.04
N PHE A 730 -25.06 -0.19 -32.74
CA PHE A 730 -25.21 1.25 -32.99
C PHE A 730 -26.07 1.84 -31.87
N LEU A 731 -25.44 2.59 -30.96
CA LEU A 731 -26.11 3.25 -29.84
C LEU A 731 -26.32 4.73 -30.18
N PHE A 732 -27.54 5.23 -30.11
CA PHE A 732 -27.85 6.61 -30.45
C PHE A 732 -29.08 7.21 -29.74
N ALA A 733 -29.14 8.54 -29.70
CA ALA A 733 -30.35 9.33 -29.46
C ALA A 733 -30.51 10.36 -30.59
N THR A 734 -31.75 10.73 -30.93
CA THR A 734 -32.08 11.56 -32.12
C THR A 734 -33.31 12.45 -31.88
N ASP A 735 -33.46 13.58 -32.58
CA ASP A 735 -34.61 14.50 -32.47
C ASP A 735 -35.40 14.55 -33.80
N ASP A 736 -36.53 13.86 -33.99
CA ASP A 736 -37.19 12.83 -33.18
C ASP A 736 -37.20 11.45 -33.89
N HIS A 737 -36.46 11.32 -35.00
CA HIS A 737 -36.48 10.13 -35.85
C HIS A 737 -35.12 9.92 -36.54
N LEU A 738 -34.69 8.66 -36.70
CA LEU A 738 -33.46 8.30 -37.41
C LEU A 738 -33.69 7.06 -38.28
N GLU A 739 -33.13 7.08 -39.49
CA GLU A 739 -33.00 5.90 -40.36
C GLU A 739 -31.52 5.55 -40.53
N LEU A 740 -31.16 4.27 -40.41
CA LEU A 740 -29.79 3.76 -40.53
C LEU A 740 -29.67 2.75 -41.66
N TRP A 741 -28.65 2.93 -42.50
CA TRP A 741 -28.15 1.94 -43.45
C TRP A 741 -26.70 1.57 -43.13
N VAL A 742 -26.40 0.29 -43.25
CA VAL A 742 -25.05 -0.26 -43.10
C VAL A 742 -24.70 -0.96 -44.41
N ASN A 743 -23.64 -0.52 -45.08
CA ASN A 743 -23.22 -1.06 -46.38
C ASN A 743 -24.35 -1.11 -47.43
N GLY A 744 -25.24 -0.11 -47.45
CA GLY A 744 -26.36 -0.01 -48.40
C GLY A 744 -27.63 -0.80 -48.01
N VAL A 745 -27.59 -1.59 -46.93
CA VAL A 745 -28.75 -2.33 -46.39
C VAL A 745 -29.35 -1.57 -45.22
N GLN A 746 -30.68 -1.39 -45.21
CA GLN A 746 -31.36 -0.69 -44.10
C GLN A 746 -31.32 -1.56 -42.84
N ALA A 747 -30.73 -1.03 -41.77
CA ALA A 747 -30.47 -1.74 -40.52
C ALA A 747 -31.45 -1.36 -39.40
N GLY A 748 -32.07 -0.18 -39.46
CA GLY A 748 -33.07 0.26 -38.49
C GLY A 748 -33.74 1.60 -38.82
N GLU A 749 -34.89 1.84 -38.21
CA GLU A 749 -35.68 3.08 -38.29
C GLU A 749 -36.36 3.36 -36.95
N GLY A 750 -36.28 4.59 -36.45
CA GLY A 750 -36.83 5.04 -35.16
C GLY A 750 -35.84 5.79 -34.27
N GLY A 751 -36.22 6.05 -33.01
CA GLY A 751 -35.39 6.72 -32.02
C GLY A 751 -36.14 7.82 -31.26
N SER A 752 -35.48 8.44 -30.28
CA SER A 752 -36.02 9.55 -29.50
C SER A 752 -34.89 10.37 -28.87
N ARG A 753 -35.18 11.64 -28.52
CA ARG A 753 -34.23 12.54 -27.89
C ARG A 753 -34.04 12.23 -26.40
N THR A 754 -35.01 11.56 -25.78
CA THR A 754 -35.03 11.27 -24.33
C THR A 754 -34.59 9.86 -23.98
N GLN A 755 -34.28 9.02 -24.97
CA GLN A 755 -33.95 7.60 -24.76
C GLN A 755 -32.82 7.17 -25.71
N MET A 756 -31.77 6.57 -25.16
CA MET A 756 -30.74 5.89 -25.95
C MET A 756 -31.32 4.61 -26.56
N THR A 757 -31.27 4.51 -27.88
CA THR A 757 -31.68 3.34 -28.67
C THR A 757 -30.43 2.58 -29.10
N ALA A 758 -30.46 1.25 -28.99
CA ALA A 758 -29.36 0.40 -29.46
C ALA A 758 -29.89 -0.57 -30.53
N TRP A 759 -29.28 -0.55 -31.71
CA TRP A 759 -29.56 -1.50 -32.78
C TRP A 759 -28.38 -2.45 -32.95
N ASP A 760 -28.67 -3.75 -32.99
CA ASP A 760 -27.68 -4.77 -33.36
C ASP A 760 -27.40 -4.65 -34.86
N ILE A 761 -26.17 -4.25 -35.19
CA ILE A 761 -25.74 -4.13 -36.58
C ILE A 761 -24.73 -5.21 -36.98
N THR A 762 -24.45 -6.15 -36.09
CA THR A 762 -23.54 -7.27 -36.32
C THR A 762 -23.79 -7.98 -37.66
N PRO A 763 -25.05 -8.27 -38.07
CA PRO A 763 -25.33 -8.98 -39.33
C PRO A 763 -24.93 -8.21 -40.60
N TYR A 764 -24.72 -6.89 -40.51
CA TYR A 764 -24.49 -6.02 -41.67
C TYR A 764 -23.01 -5.64 -41.86
N LEU A 765 -22.13 -6.02 -40.92
CA LEU A 765 -20.70 -5.72 -40.98
C LEU A 765 -19.89 -6.77 -41.74
N LYS A 766 -18.81 -6.33 -42.39
CA LYS A 766 -17.80 -7.17 -43.03
C LYS A 766 -16.40 -6.86 -42.50
N ALA A 767 -15.47 -7.81 -42.59
CA ALA A 767 -14.06 -7.52 -42.30
C ALA A 767 -13.51 -6.48 -43.31
N GLY A 768 -12.70 -5.54 -42.83
CA GLY A 768 -12.21 -4.41 -43.62
C GLY A 768 -13.17 -3.20 -43.60
N GLU A 769 -13.21 -2.44 -44.69
CA GLU A 769 -13.94 -1.17 -44.76
C GLU A 769 -15.48 -1.37 -44.76
N ASN A 770 -16.17 -0.60 -43.93
CA ASN A 770 -17.63 -0.55 -43.80
C ASN A 770 -18.13 0.89 -43.90
N LEU A 771 -19.37 1.06 -44.34
CA LEU A 771 -20.07 2.33 -44.42
C LEU A 771 -21.29 2.35 -43.48
N LEU A 772 -21.41 3.42 -42.69
CA LEU A 772 -22.68 3.86 -42.09
C LEU A 772 -23.25 5.03 -42.88
N ALA A 773 -24.56 4.99 -43.15
CA ALA A 773 -25.32 6.09 -43.70
C ALA A 773 -26.55 6.33 -42.82
N VAL A 774 -26.79 7.57 -42.42
CA VAL A 774 -27.83 7.94 -41.42
C VAL A 774 -28.65 9.10 -41.95
N ALA A 775 -29.97 9.05 -41.81
CA ALA A 775 -30.85 10.20 -42.04
C ALA A 775 -31.52 10.60 -40.72
N ALA A 776 -31.27 11.82 -40.24
CA ALA A 776 -31.82 12.36 -38.99
C ALA A 776 -31.76 13.89 -38.98
N THR A 777 -32.54 14.57 -38.14
CA THR A 777 -32.39 16.02 -37.93
C THR A 777 -31.12 16.34 -37.13
N SER A 778 -30.93 15.61 -36.03
CA SER A 778 -29.72 15.65 -35.21
C SER A 778 -29.56 14.31 -34.49
N VAL A 779 -28.31 13.89 -34.29
CA VAL A 779 -28.01 12.59 -33.66
C VAL A 779 -26.81 12.71 -32.74
N VAL A 780 -26.82 11.92 -31.67
CA VAL A 780 -25.66 11.66 -30.80
C VAL A 780 -25.56 10.17 -30.56
N GLY A 781 -24.36 9.63 -30.43
CA GLY A 781 -24.18 8.22 -30.20
C GLY A 781 -22.80 7.70 -30.57
N LYS A 782 -22.67 6.39 -30.57
CA LYS A 782 -21.45 5.68 -30.96
C LYS A 782 -21.78 4.31 -31.53
N LEU A 783 -20.86 3.80 -32.34
CA LEU A 783 -20.79 2.40 -32.68
C LEU A 783 -19.83 1.71 -31.71
N GLU A 784 -20.32 0.70 -30.99
CA GLU A 784 -19.53 -0.15 -30.12
C GLU A 784 -19.28 -1.50 -30.81
N ILE A 785 -18.01 -1.93 -30.85
CA ILE A 785 -17.60 -3.22 -31.41
C ILE A 785 -16.82 -3.99 -30.34
N VAL A 786 -17.31 -5.19 -30.02
CA VAL A 786 -16.69 -6.09 -29.03
C VAL A 786 -16.14 -7.33 -29.73
N PRO A 787 -14.81 -7.53 -29.79
CA PRO A 787 -14.21 -8.74 -30.34
C PRO A 787 -14.23 -9.91 -29.34
N VAL A 788 -14.21 -11.15 -29.81
CA VAL A 788 -14.13 -12.35 -28.94
C VAL A 788 -12.65 -12.66 -28.63
N ARG A 789 -12.30 -12.75 -27.34
CA ARG A 789 -11.00 -13.22 -26.84
C ARG A 789 -11.08 -14.63 -26.26
N THR A 790 -9.95 -15.32 -26.25
CA THR A 790 -9.77 -16.53 -25.41
C THR A 790 -9.55 -16.15 -23.95
N ALA A 791 -9.83 -17.05 -23.00
CA ALA A 791 -9.65 -16.81 -21.55
C ALA A 791 -8.21 -16.44 -21.14
N ALA A 792 -7.21 -16.84 -21.93
CA ALA A 792 -5.81 -16.47 -21.69
C ALA A 792 -5.54 -14.99 -22.04
N GLN A 793 -6.05 -14.52 -23.18
CA GLN A 793 -5.92 -13.13 -23.62
C GLN A 793 -6.69 -12.16 -22.71
N GLN A 794 -7.80 -12.64 -22.12
CA GLN A 794 -8.56 -11.88 -21.13
C GLN A 794 -7.76 -11.71 -19.84
N ARG A 795 -7.15 -12.78 -19.32
CA ARG A 795 -6.32 -12.73 -18.11
C ARG A 795 -5.08 -11.86 -18.27
N GLU A 796 -4.46 -11.84 -19.45
CA GLU A 796 -3.30 -10.98 -19.72
C GLU A 796 -3.69 -9.50 -19.77
N ALA A 797 -4.82 -9.16 -20.41
CA ALA A 797 -5.34 -7.80 -20.41
C ALA A 797 -5.75 -7.33 -19.00
N GLU A 798 -6.36 -8.20 -18.19
CA GLU A 798 -6.71 -7.95 -16.79
C GLU A 798 -5.47 -7.76 -15.90
N HIS A 799 -4.42 -8.54 -16.13
CA HIS A 799 -3.16 -8.44 -15.39
C HIS A 799 -2.43 -7.12 -15.68
N VAL A 800 -2.36 -6.71 -16.95
CA VAL A 800 -1.77 -5.42 -17.35
C VAL A 800 -2.58 -4.25 -16.80
N ALA A 801 -3.91 -4.31 -16.89
CA ALA A 801 -4.82 -3.30 -16.37
C ALA A 801 -4.74 -3.14 -14.84
N GLY A 802 -4.72 -4.25 -14.10
CA GLY A 802 -4.56 -4.28 -12.65
C GLY A 802 -3.21 -3.75 -12.17
N PHE A 803 -2.16 -3.90 -12.98
CA PHE A 803 -0.82 -3.37 -12.68
C PHE A 803 -0.67 -1.86 -13.00
N GLU A 804 -1.36 -1.35 -14.03
CA GLU A 804 -1.33 0.07 -14.43
C GLU A 804 -2.34 0.95 -13.70
N GLY A 805 -3.22 0.38 -12.87
CA GLY A 805 -4.30 1.13 -12.23
C GLY A 805 -5.33 1.66 -13.24
N LYS A 806 -5.51 0.98 -14.37
CA LYS A 806 -6.51 1.30 -15.40
C LYS A 806 -7.50 0.15 -15.53
N ALA A 807 -8.73 0.44 -15.93
CA ALA A 807 -9.66 -0.61 -16.35
C ALA A 807 -9.20 -1.24 -17.67
N ALA A 808 -9.38 -2.55 -17.83
CA ALA A 808 -9.28 -3.21 -19.12
C ALA A 808 -10.38 -2.63 -20.04
N ALA A 809 -10.02 -1.71 -20.94
CA ALA A 809 -10.99 -1.17 -21.89
C ALA A 809 -11.24 -2.24 -22.98
N ASP A 810 -12.35 -2.97 -22.84
CA ASP A 810 -12.72 -4.16 -23.63
C ASP A 810 -13.55 -3.86 -24.90
N SER A 811 -13.68 -2.61 -25.33
CA SER A 811 -14.33 -2.21 -26.60
C SER A 811 -13.51 -1.13 -27.31
N PHE A 812 -13.56 -1.12 -28.65
CA PHE A 812 -13.16 0.08 -29.40
C PHE A 812 -14.42 0.73 -29.98
N GLU A 813 -14.51 2.03 -29.79
CA GLU A 813 -15.71 2.81 -30.06
C GLU A 813 -15.48 3.75 -31.23
N ILE A 814 -16.46 3.85 -32.12
CA ILE A 814 -16.46 4.85 -33.20
C ILE A 814 -17.53 5.88 -32.85
N PRO A 815 -17.15 7.08 -32.37
CA PRO A 815 -18.11 8.10 -32.00
C PRO A 815 -18.83 8.65 -33.24
N ILE A 816 -20.07 9.11 -33.02
CA ILE A 816 -20.76 9.99 -33.95
C ILE A 816 -20.26 11.42 -33.68
N ASP A 817 -19.31 11.89 -34.49
CA ASP A 817 -18.57 13.14 -34.27
C ASP A 817 -18.33 13.93 -35.58
N THR A 818 -17.51 14.97 -35.52
CA THR A 818 -17.17 15.84 -36.67
C THR A 818 -16.38 15.14 -37.78
N SER A 819 -15.98 13.87 -37.59
CA SER A 819 -15.32 13.09 -38.63
C SER A 819 -16.30 12.46 -39.64
N TRP A 820 -17.61 12.64 -39.44
CA TRP A 820 -18.68 12.32 -40.37
C TRP A 820 -18.86 13.42 -41.43
N ARG A 821 -19.42 13.06 -42.59
CA ARG A 821 -19.80 14.00 -43.66
C ARG A 821 -21.31 14.15 -43.70
N CYS A 822 -21.83 15.33 -44.05
CA CYS A 822 -23.27 15.56 -44.15
C CYS A 822 -23.71 16.36 -45.39
N ALA A 823 -24.98 16.16 -45.79
CA ALA A 823 -25.66 16.93 -46.82
C ALA A 823 -27.15 17.14 -46.48
N ALA A 824 -27.62 18.38 -46.63
CA ALA A 824 -29.04 18.72 -46.44
C ALA A 824 -29.95 18.08 -47.50
N VAL A 825 -29.47 17.94 -48.74
CA VAL A 825 -30.18 17.25 -49.82
C VAL A 825 -29.24 16.23 -50.45
N ALA A 826 -29.59 14.95 -50.36
CA ALA A 826 -28.80 13.87 -50.91
C ALA A 826 -29.37 13.39 -52.26
N SER A 827 -28.47 13.04 -53.20
CA SER A 827 -28.86 12.48 -54.49
C SER A 827 -29.33 11.03 -54.37
N MET A 828 -30.07 10.54 -55.37
CA MET A 828 -30.54 9.15 -55.38
C MET A 828 -29.37 8.16 -55.24
N GLY A 829 -29.49 7.21 -54.31
CA GLY A 829 -28.45 6.20 -54.05
C GLY A 829 -27.39 6.61 -53.01
N TRP A 830 -27.59 7.73 -52.30
CA TRP A 830 -26.64 8.23 -51.29
C TRP A 830 -26.34 7.26 -50.14
N GLN A 831 -27.16 6.26 -49.88
CA GLN A 831 -26.96 5.27 -48.82
C GLN A 831 -26.03 4.11 -49.26
N GLN A 832 -25.70 4.01 -50.55
CA GLN A 832 -24.90 2.92 -51.11
C GLN A 832 -23.40 3.08 -50.81
N ALA A 833 -22.68 1.95 -50.73
CA ALA A 833 -21.26 1.93 -50.41
C ALA A 833 -20.40 2.67 -51.45
N GLU A 834 -20.78 2.57 -52.73
CA GLU A 834 -20.05 3.12 -53.88
C GLU A 834 -20.36 4.60 -54.15
N PHE A 835 -21.24 5.22 -53.36
CA PHE A 835 -21.60 6.63 -53.54
C PHE A 835 -20.43 7.56 -53.15
N ASP A 836 -20.07 8.47 -54.05
CA ASP A 836 -19.02 9.47 -53.82
C ASP A 836 -19.56 10.65 -53.00
N ASP A 837 -19.22 10.67 -51.70
CA ASP A 837 -19.55 11.75 -50.77
C ASP A 837 -18.41 12.78 -50.61
N SER A 838 -17.40 12.78 -51.49
CA SER A 838 -16.28 13.73 -51.41
C SER A 838 -16.68 15.20 -51.48
N GLY A 839 -17.84 15.49 -52.10
CA GLY A 839 -18.43 16.83 -52.16
C GLY A 839 -19.32 17.22 -50.97
N TRP A 840 -19.51 16.35 -49.97
CA TRP A 840 -20.36 16.63 -48.80
C TRP A 840 -19.68 17.55 -47.78
N GLY A 841 -20.49 18.33 -47.06
CA GLY A 841 -20.01 19.29 -46.08
C GLY A 841 -19.52 18.62 -44.77
N PRO A 842 -18.70 19.32 -43.97
CA PRO A 842 -18.32 18.84 -42.64
C PRO A 842 -19.50 18.96 -41.67
N VAL A 843 -19.60 17.98 -40.77
CA VAL A 843 -20.55 17.99 -39.65
C VAL A 843 -20.15 19.03 -38.60
N VAL A 844 -21.13 19.73 -38.01
CA VAL A 844 -20.91 20.71 -36.94
C VAL A 844 -21.41 20.16 -35.60
N SER A 845 -20.60 20.31 -34.55
CA SER A 845 -20.95 19.99 -33.16
C SER A 845 -21.76 21.12 -32.54
N LEU A 846 -22.94 20.81 -31.97
CA LEU A 846 -23.84 21.80 -31.37
C LEU A 846 -23.57 22.02 -29.87
N VAL A 847 -23.37 20.95 -29.08
CA VAL A 847 -23.13 20.96 -27.62
C VAL A 847 -22.51 19.61 -27.17
N ASP A 848 -21.74 19.60 -26.07
CA ASP A 848 -21.34 18.36 -25.35
C ASP A 848 -22.59 17.61 -24.87
N ALA A 849 -22.70 16.32 -25.22
CA ALA A 849 -23.83 15.49 -24.82
C ALA A 849 -23.85 15.22 -23.30
N GLY A 850 -22.70 15.29 -22.63
CA GLY A 850 -22.59 15.30 -21.16
C GLY A 850 -22.88 16.66 -20.52
N GLY A 851 -23.02 17.72 -21.32
CA GLY A 851 -23.36 19.08 -20.87
C GLY A 851 -24.86 19.38 -20.85
N ALA A 852 -25.69 18.58 -21.53
CA ALA A 852 -27.12 18.56 -21.25
C ALA A 852 -27.34 17.77 -19.94
N PRO A 853 -28.04 18.33 -18.93
CA PRO A 853 -28.16 17.67 -17.65
C PRO A 853 -28.89 16.33 -17.83
N VAL A 854 -28.17 15.24 -17.56
CA VAL A 854 -28.82 13.99 -17.19
C VAL A 854 -29.49 14.23 -15.85
N THR A 855 -30.78 14.54 -15.86
CA THR A 855 -31.53 14.93 -14.68
C THR A 855 -31.95 13.69 -13.90
N GLY A 856 -31.18 13.27 -12.89
CA GLY A 856 -31.65 12.27 -11.92
C GLY A 856 -30.62 11.40 -11.21
N SER A 857 -31.11 10.62 -10.26
CA SER A 857 -30.38 9.58 -9.53
C SER A 857 -30.23 8.30 -10.38
N ILE A 858 -29.25 7.45 -10.06
CA ILE A 858 -29.01 6.19 -10.78
C ILE A 858 -29.63 5.03 -9.99
N PRO A 859 -30.51 4.20 -10.58
CA PRO A 859 -31.08 3.06 -9.88
C PRO A 859 -30.02 1.99 -9.63
N LEU A 860 -29.95 1.47 -8.41
CA LEU A 860 -29.05 0.38 -8.01
C LEU A 860 -29.81 -0.85 -7.48
N GLN A 861 -31.13 -0.76 -7.34
CA GLN A 861 -31.99 -1.83 -6.83
C GLN A 861 -31.78 -3.15 -7.60
N PRO A 862 -31.31 -4.23 -6.93
CA PRO A 862 -31.25 -5.56 -7.54
C PRO A 862 -32.57 -6.31 -7.36
N ALA A 863 -32.80 -7.30 -8.24
CA ALA A 863 -33.76 -8.38 -8.02
C ALA A 863 -33.11 -9.53 -7.24
N ALA A 864 -33.91 -10.40 -6.61
CA ALA A 864 -33.41 -11.55 -5.88
C ALA A 864 -32.61 -12.51 -6.78
N SER A 865 -32.96 -12.62 -8.07
CA SER A 865 -32.23 -13.43 -9.04
C SER A 865 -30.85 -12.89 -9.40
N ASP A 866 -30.59 -11.61 -9.16
CA ASP A 866 -29.31 -10.97 -9.51
C ASP A 866 -28.24 -11.19 -8.44
N MET A 867 -28.65 -11.63 -7.24
CA MET A 867 -27.78 -11.79 -6.08
C MET A 867 -26.94 -13.06 -6.19
N GLN A 868 -25.63 -12.87 -6.08
CA GLN A 868 -24.60 -13.90 -6.11
C GLN A 868 -23.92 -14.00 -4.74
N GLU A 869 -23.33 -15.18 -4.47
CA GLU A 869 -22.62 -15.46 -3.22
C GLU A 869 -23.45 -15.09 -1.97
N THR A 870 -24.70 -15.56 -1.94
CA THR A 870 -25.69 -15.17 -0.92
C THR A 870 -25.34 -15.61 0.51
N CYS A 871 -24.33 -16.46 0.68
CA CYS A 871 -23.93 -17.07 1.95
C CYS A 871 -25.17 -17.58 2.72
N ASP A 872 -25.33 -17.19 3.98
CA ASP A 872 -26.45 -17.60 4.84
C ASP A 872 -27.64 -16.63 4.77
N MET A 873 -27.62 -15.69 3.82
CA MET A 873 -28.68 -14.72 3.63
C MET A 873 -29.66 -15.20 2.56
N ALA A 874 -30.94 -14.98 2.80
CA ALA A 874 -32.01 -15.27 1.85
C ALA A 874 -32.55 -13.98 1.25
N PHE A 875 -32.73 -13.99 -0.07
CA PHE A 875 -33.24 -12.88 -0.87
C PHE A 875 -34.57 -13.27 -1.52
N ALA A 876 -35.56 -12.39 -1.46
CA ALA A 876 -36.86 -12.62 -2.09
C ALA A 876 -37.43 -11.31 -2.64
N ASP A 877 -37.88 -11.31 -3.88
CA ASP A 877 -38.57 -10.15 -4.46
C ASP A 877 -39.92 -9.94 -3.76
N THR A 878 -40.20 -8.69 -3.43
CA THR A 878 -41.51 -8.24 -2.96
C THR A 878 -42.23 -7.48 -4.07
N ALA A 879 -43.46 -7.05 -3.83
CA ALA A 879 -44.22 -6.27 -4.82
C ALA A 879 -43.49 -5.00 -5.30
N ASN A 880 -42.65 -4.41 -4.46
CA ASN A 880 -42.02 -3.10 -4.71
C ASN A 880 -40.53 -3.03 -4.29
N GLY A 881 -39.88 -4.17 -4.01
CA GLY A 881 -38.53 -4.17 -3.46
C GLY A 881 -37.94 -5.55 -3.27
N LEU A 882 -36.93 -5.62 -2.40
CA LEU A 882 -36.17 -6.83 -2.10
C LEU A 882 -36.16 -7.08 -0.60
N GLN A 883 -36.64 -8.26 -0.19
CA GLN A 883 -36.52 -8.73 1.18
C GLN A 883 -35.18 -9.45 1.38
N ILE A 884 -34.49 -9.11 2.46
CA ILE A 884 -33.24 -9.74 2.90
C ILE A 884 -33.46 -10.30 4.29
N SER A 885 -33.14 -11.58 4.50
CA SER A 885 -33.22 -12.20 5.83
C SER A 885 -32.01 -13.05 6.16
N CYS A 886 -31.65 -13.10 7.44
CA CYS A 886 -30.55 -13.90 7.96
C CYS A 886 -30.91 -14.37 9.38
N ASP A 887 -30.70 -15.65 9.65
CA ASP A 887 -30.90 -16.23 10.98
C ASP A 887 -29.55 -16.44 11.68
N ASN A 888 -29.44 -15.94 12.91
CA ASN A 888 -28.30 -16.20 13.78
C ASN A 888 -28.80 -16.84 15.08
N ALA A 889 -28.83 -18.17 15.09
CA ALA A 889 -29.23 -18.96 16.26
C ALA A 889 -28.16 -19.02 17.36
N ALA A 890 -26.91 -18.62 17.07
CA ALA A 890 -25.82 -18.65 18.04
C ALA A 890 -25.99 -17.57 19.12
N ASP A 891 -25.36 -17.77 20.29
CA ASP A 891 -25.30 -16.75 21.35
C ASP A 891 -24.51 -15.50 20.92
N GLU A 892 -23.51 -15.70 20.06
CA GLU A 892 -22.57 -14.65 19.65
C GLU A 892 -23.05 -13.88 18.42
N ARG A 893 -22.57 -12.63 18.28
CA ARG A 893 -22.75 -11.82 17.08
C ARG A 893 -22.06 -12.51 15.90
N ARG A 894 -22.75 -12.59 14.77
CA ARG A 894 -22.18 -13.04 13.51
C ARG A 894 -21.80 -11.87 12.62
N THR A 895 -20.64 -11.93 11.97
CA THR A 895 -20.10 -10.90 11.07
C THR A 895 -19.85 -11.47 9.67
N PHE A 896 -20.07 -10.66 8.64
CA PHE A 896 -19.96 -11.03 7.24
C PHE A 896 -19.07 -10.04 6.46
N GLU A 897 -18.01 -9.53 7.08
CA GLU A 897 -17.21 -8.41 6.54
C GLU A 897 -16.64 -8.69 5.12
N ASP A 898 -16.20 -9.92 4.87
CA ASP A 898 -15.61 -10.37 3.59
C ASP A 898 -16.57 -11.18 2.72
N ALA A 899 -17.82 -11.36 3.17
CA ALA A 899 -18.79 -12.29 2.57
C ALA A 899 -20.16 -11.63 2.39
N ILE A 900 -20.17 -10.38 1.88
CA ILE A 900 -21.40 -9.65 1.58
C ILE A 900 -21.86 -10.04 0.16
N PRO A 901 -23.09 -10.55 -0.01
CA PRO A 901 -23.65 -10.89 -1.33
C PRO A 901 -23.63 -9.71 -2.29
N PHE A 902 -23.53 -9.96 -3.60
CA PHE A 902 -23.46 -8.90 -4.61
C PHE A 902 -24.26 -9.19 -5.87
N CYS A 903 -24.57 -8.14 -6.62
CA CYS A 903 -24.96 -8.23 -8.02
C CYS A 903 -23.91 -7.55 -8.90
N SER A 904 -23.72 -8.07 -10.11
CA SER A 904 -22.82 -7.46 -11.10
C SER A 904 -23.55 -6.35 -11.83
N ARG A 905 -23.03 -5.13 -11.76
CA ARG A 905 -23.63 -3.95 -12.40
C ARG A 905 -22.57 -2.88 -12.63
N ARG A 906 -22.37 -2.50 -13.89
CA ARG A 906 -21.49 -1.38 -14.25
C ARG A 906 -22.21 -0.04 -14.10
N VAL A 907 -21.65 0.87 -13.31
CA VAL A 907 -22.19 2.21 -13.05
C VAL A 907 -21.04 3.20 -12.83
N ASP A 908 -21.19 4.43 -13.32
CA ASP A 908 -20.37 5.57 -12.89
C ASP A 908 -21.11 6.38 -11.81
N MET A 909 -20.47 6.48 -10.65
CA MET A 909 -20.94 7.16 -9.47
C MET A 909 -20.11 8.42 -9.15
N THR A 910 -19.31 8.94 -10.09
CA THR A 910 -18.38 10.08 -9.88
C THR A 910 -19.09 11.33 -9.36
N ARG A 911 -20.36 11.55 -9.74
CA ARG A 911 -21.22 12.62 -9.22
C ARG A 911 -22.41 12.10 -8.41
N HIS A 912 -22.35 10.84 -7.99
CA HIS A 912 -23.42 10.13 -7.29
C HIS A 912 -22.91 9.32 -6.10
N ARG A 913 -22.01 9.92 -5.30
CA ARG A 913 -21.39 9.23 -4.16
C ARG A 913 -22.37 8.95 -3.02
N GLY A 914 -23.50 9.66 -2.97
CA GLY A 914 -24.55 9.43 -1.98
C GLY A 914 -25.42 8.22 -2.32
N ILE A 915 -25.96 7.56 -1.30
CA ILE A 915 -26.90 6.45 -1.44
C ILE A 915 -28.23 6.83 -0.81
N GLY A 916 -29.33 6.53 -1.51
CA GLY A 916 -30.68 6.67 -1.00
C GLY A 916 -31.45 5.36 -1.14
N LEU A 917 -32.25 5.03 -0.13
CA LEU A 917 -33.10 3.84 -0.13
C LEU A 917 -34.23 3.97 0.91
N GLU A 918 -35.33 3.29 0.70
CA GLU A 918 -36.32 3.03 1.73
C GLU A 918 -36.03 1.69 2.40
N VAL A 919 -36.04 1.65 3.73
CA VAL A 919 -35.82 0.42 4.50
C VAL A 919 -36.99 0.23 5.45
N THR A 920 -37.66 -0.91 5.36
CA THR A 920 -38.57 -1.39 6.39
C THR A 920 -37.76 -2.23 7.37
N GLY A 921 -37.45 -1.62 8.52
CA GLY A 921 -36.70 -2.25 9.60
C GLY A 921 -37.57 -3.12 10.49
N ASP A 922 -36.96 -4.11 11.13
CA ASP A 922 -37.57 -5.04 12.09
C ASP A 922 -37.10 -4.83 13.53
N GLY A 923 -36.20 -3.85 13.77
CA GLY A 923 -35.61 -3.59 15.09
C GLY A 923 -34.64 -4.67 15.56
N SER A 924 -34.14 -5.52 14.66
CA SER A 924 -33.23 -6.63 14.99
C SER A 924 -31.88 -6.20 15.59
N GLY A 925 -31.48 -4.94 15.43
CA GLY A 925 -30.13 -4.48 15.78
C GLY A 925 -29.06 -4.98 14.80
N ALA A 926 -29.46 -5.59 13.67
CA ALA A 926 -28.55 -5.95 12.59
C ALA A 926 -27.96 -4.70 11.91
N LEU A 927 -26.84 -4.89 11.21
CA LEU A 927 -26.19 -3.85 10.43
C LEU A 927 -26.33 -4.19 8.95
N LEU A 928 -27.22 -3.47 8.25
CA LEU A 928 -27.35 -3.56 6.80
C LEU A 928 -26.22 -2.77 6.14
N VAL A 929 -25.58 -3.37 5.13
CA VAL A 929 -24.44 -2.81 4.42
C VAL A 929 -24.73 -2.80 2.93
N ILE A 930 -24.49 -1.64 2.32
CA ILE A 930 -24.39 -1.49 0.86
C ILE A 930 -22.92 -1.19 0.58
N ARG A 931 -22.30 -1.94 -0.33
CA ARG A 931 -20.89 -1.78 -0.67
C ARG A 931 -20.70 -1.66 -2.17
N ILE A 932 -19.81 -0.78 -2.57
CA ILE A 932 -19.22 -0.75 -3.92
C ILE A 932 -17.72 -1.06 -3.76
N PRO A 933 -16.98 -1.41 -4.83
CA PRO A 933 -15.53 -1.52 -4.76
C PRO A 933 -14.94 -0.27 -4.10
N GLY A 934 -14.26 -0.45 -2.97
CA GLY A 934 -13.63 0.65 -2.26
C GLY A 934 -14.46 1.44 -1.25
N ARG A 935 -15.78 1.23 -1.11
CA ARG A 935 -16.63 2.02 -0.18
C ARG A 935 -17.78 1.23 0.42
N ASP A 936 -18.13 1.55 1.67
CA ASP A 936 -19.29 1.02 2.36
C ASP A 936 -20.25 2.11 2.83
N TYR A 937 -21.52 1.73 2.92
CA TYR A 937 -22.64 2.54 3.38
C TYR A 937 -23.44 1.71 4.39
N LEU A 938 -23.75 2.29 5.54
CA LEU A 938 -24.24 1.56 6.70
C LEU A 938 -25.64 2.00 7.10
N VAL A 939 -26.51 1.03 7.39
CA VAL A 939 -27.83 1.26 7.94
C VAL A 939 -28.01 0.38 9.19
N PRO A 940 -27.85 0.94 10.40
CA PRO A 940 -28.19 0.25 11.63
C PRO A 940 -29.70 0.00 11.71
N ILE A 941 -30.12 -1.24 11.95
CA ILE A 941 -31.53 -1.64 12.03
C ILE A 941 -32.01 -1.57 13.49
N ASP A 942 -31.92 -0.38 14.07
CA ASP A 942 -32.37 -0.06 15.44
C ASP A 942 -33.83 0.44 15.49
N PHE A 943 -34.56 0.27 14.39
CA PHE A 943 -35.91 0.77 14.21
C PHE A 943 -36.84 -0.25 13.56
N THR A 944 -38.13 -0.08 13.83
CA THR A 944 -39.22 -0.82 13.20
C THR A 944 -39.98 0.06 12.20
N GLY A 945 -40.49 -0.54 11.13
CA GLY A 945 -41.28 0.14 10.10
C GLY A 945 -40.43 0.81 9.02
N SER A 946 -41.09 1.44 8.05
CA SER A 946 -40.45 2.03 6.87
C SER A 946 -39.84 3.40 7.15
N ARG A 947 -38.60 3.60 6.72
CA ARG A 947 -37.89 4.89 6.75
C ARG A 947 -37.14 5.12 5.44
N TYR A 948 -37.11 6.37 5.00
CA TYR A 948 -36.15 6.78 3.97
C TYR A 948 -34.79 7.01 4.63
N ILE A 949 -33.77 6.38 4.06
CA ILE A 949 -32.38 6.47 4.48
C ILE A 949 -31.60 7.17 3.37
N GLU A 950 -30.81 8.15 3.76
CA GLU A 950 -29.95 8.94 2.88
C GLU A 950 -28.57 9.00 3.52
N ILE A 951 -27.53 8.63 2.76
CA ILE A 951 -26.14 8.61 3.22
C ILE A 951 -25.31 9.42 2.21
N PRO A 952 -24.62 10.49 2.62
CA PRO A 952 -24.03 11.43 1.66
C PRO A 952 -22.84 10.91 0.87
N LYS A 953 -22.07 9.97 1.46
CA LYS A 953 -20.87 9.36 0.86
C LYS A 953 -20.39 8.16 1.68
N GLY A 954 -19.52 7.33 1.10
CA GLY A 954 -19.04 6.11 1.75
C GLY A 954 -18.14 6.37 2.97
N GLU A 955 -17.45 7.51 3.04
CA GLU A 955 -16.57 7.89 4.17
C GLU A 955 -17.33 8.09 5.50
N VAL A 956 -18.66 8.12 5.47
CA VAL A 956 -19.49 8.09 6.68
C VAL A 956 -19.23 6.82 7.48
N SER A 957 -19.05 5.67 6.80
CA SER A 957 -18.77 4.38 7.43
C SER A 957 -17.47 4.38 8.23
N TRP A 958 -16.48 5.17 7.81
CA TRP A 958 -15.19 5.27 8.49
C TRP A 958 -15.30 5.90 9.87
N ALA A 959 -16.32 6.73 10.09
CA ALA A 959 -16.55 7.41 11.36
C ALA A 959 -17.40 6.59 12.34
N ASP A 960 -17.93 5.44 11.91
CA ASP A 960 -18.89 4.63 12.65
C ASP A 960 -18.21 3.45 13.37
N ASP A 961 -18.19 3.43 14.70
CA ASP A 961 -17.49 2.39 15.49
C ASP A 961 -18.08 0.97 15.35
N ARG A 962 -19.28 0.84 14.78
CA ARG A 962 -19.94 -0.47 14.55
C ARG A 962 -19.29 -1.23 13.39
N TRP A 963 -18.61 -0.51 12.51
CA TRP A 963 -18.03 -1.01 11.25
C TRP A 963 -16.61 -0.50 11.01
N GLY A 964 -16.40 0.81 11.08
CA GLY A 964 -15.11 1.48 10.97
C GLY A 964 -14.51 1.50 9.57
N TRP A 965 -13.34 2.14 9.48
CA TRP A 965 -12.48 2.10 8.30
C TRP A 965 -11.89 0.70 8.10
N ARG A 966 -11.69 0.28 6.84
CA ARG A 966 -11.00 -0.98 6.49
C ARG A 966 -10.07 -0.83 5.30
N VAL A 967 -9.10 -1.73 5.19
CA VAL A 967 -8.17 -1.80 4.05
C VAL A 967 -8.93 -1.87 2.73
N ALA A 968 -9.97 -2.70 2.59
CA ALA A 968 -10.75 -2.78 1.36
C ALA A 968 -11.47 -1.47 0.97
N THR A 969 -11.49 -0.46 1.84
CA THR A 969 -12.22 0.81 1.63
C THR A 969 -11.34 2.01 1.32
N HIS A 970 -10.02 1.84 1.22
CA HIS A 970 -9.12 2.98 1.03
C HIS A 970 -9.10 3.52 -0.41
N HIS A 971 -9.28 2.66 -1.42
CA HIS A 971 -9.29 3.03 -2.83
C HIS A 971 -10.64 2.81 -3.47
N ALA A 972 -11.24 3.87 -4.02
CA ALA A 972 -12.47 3.79 -4.80
C ALA A 972 -12.30 4.54 -6.12
N ASP A 973 -12.57 3.84 -7.22
CA ASP A 973 -12.78 4.45 -8.53
C ASP A 973 -14.28 4.50 -8.80
N TYR A 974 -14.89 5.65 -8.49
CA TYR A 974 -16.32 5.85 -8.68
C TYR A 974 -16.72 5.79 -10.17
N ALA A 975 -15.80 5.97 -11.13
CA ALA A 975 -16.11 5.86 -12.55
C ALA A 975 -16.23 4.40 -13.03
N GLN A 976 -15.76 3.43 -12.23
CA GLN A 976 -15.69 2.02 -12.59
C GLN A 976 -16.26 1.14 -11.47
N VAL A 977 -17.51 1.41 -11.05
CA VAL A 977 -18.22 0.50 -10.15
C VAL A 977 -18.79 -0.65 -10.98
N ASP A 978 -18.35 -1.88 -10.73
CA ASP A 978 -18.76 -3.08 -11.46
C ASP A 978 -19.61 -4.06 -10.62
N ARG A 979 -19.64 -3.85 -9.30
CA ARG A 979 -20.36 -4.68 -8.33
C ARG A 979 -21.09 -3.82 -7.30
N ILE A 980 -22.33 -4.18 -7.00
CA ILE A 980 -23.08 -3.63 -5.87
C ILE A 980 -23.32 -4.75 -4.87
N HIS A 981 -22.66 -4.66 -3.73
CA HIS A 981 -22.83 -5.57 -2.60
C HIS A 981 -23.98 -5.08 -1.71
N LEU A 982 -24.81 -6.01 -1.25
CA LEU A 982 -25.98 -5.72 -0.44
C LEU A 982 -26.27 -6.91 0.49
N GLY A 983 -26.26 -6.66 1.79
CA GLY A 983 -26.58 -7.69 2.79
C GLY A 983 -26.31 -7.22 4.22
N PHE A 984 -26.41 -8.13 5.19
CA PHE A 984 -26.07 -7.84 6.57
C PHE A 984 -24.56 -7.95 6.80
N GLY A 985 -23.91 -6.86 7.18
CA GLY A 985 -22.53 -6.90 7.64
C GLY A 985 -22.38 -7.56 9.01
N ALA A 986 -23.43 -7.47 9.84
CA ALA A 986 -23.51 -8.23 11.08
C ALA A 986 -24.94 -8.45 11.57
N VAL A 987 -25.15 -9.57 12.27
CA VAL A 987 -26.42 -9.94 12.91
C VAL A 987 -26.15 -10.31 14.37
N PRO A 988 -26.85 -9.71 15.35
CA PRO A 988 -26.70 -10.07 16.76
C PRO A 988 -26.99 -11.55 17.04
N GLY A 989 -26.52 -12.06 18.17
CA GLY A 989 -26.82 -13.42 18.62
C GLY A 989 -28.32 -13.60 18.86
N LYS A 990 -28.81 -14.83 18.70
CA LYS A 990 -30.22 -15.23 18.90
C LYS A 990 -31.22 -14.35 18.17
N THR A 991 -30.86 -13.90 16.96
CA THR A 991 -31.63 -12.91 16.22
C THR A 991 -31.89 -13.41 14.81
N ARG A 992 -33.15 -13.29 14.38
CA ARG A 992 -33.54 -13.46 12.99
C ARG A 992 -33.84 -12.07 12.41
N ALA A 993 -32.90 -11.56 11.62
CA ALA A 993 -33.05 -10.28 10.95
C ALA A 993 -33.81 -10.45 9.63
N SER A 994 -34.75 -9.56 9.34
CA SER A 994 -35.54 -9.51 8.11
C SER A 994 -35.90 -8.07 7.77
N VAL A 995 -35.31 -7.54 6.71
CA VAL A 995 -35.57 -6.17 6.24
C VAL A 995 -36.08 -6.19 4.81
N GLU A 996 -36.92 -5.22 4.47
CA GLU A 996 -37.29 -4.96 3.07
C GLU A 996 -36.65 -3.65 2.63
N ILE A 997 -35.94 -3.68 1.51
CA ILE A 997 -35.38 -2.48 0.87
C ILE A 997 -36.16 -2.13 -0.40
N ARG A 998 -36.34 -0.83 -0.65
CA ARG A 998 -36.96 -0.32 -1.88
C ARG A 998 -36.21 0.91 -2.38
N ASN A 999 -36.30 1.15 -3.70
CA ASN A 999 -35.78 2.34 -4.35
C ASN A 999 -34.29 2.63 -4.01
N LEU A 1000 -33.46 1.59 -3.97
CA LEU A 1000 -32.02 1.76 -3.78
C LEU A 1000 -31.41 2.46 -4.99
N ARG A 1001 -30.71 3.58 -4.76
CA ARG A 1001 -30.16 4.46 -5.80
C ARG A 1001 -28.87 5.16 -5.38
N ALA A 1002 -28.01 5.45 -6.36
CA ALA A 1002 -26.94 6.42 -6.26
C ALA A 1002 -27.52 7.82 -6.49
N LEU A 1003 -27.36 8.72 -5.52
CA LEU A 1003 -28.02 10.02 -5.50
C LEU A 1003 -27.19 11.08 -6.19
N ARG A 1004 -27.79 11.88 -7.09
CA ARG A 1004 -27.07 12.95 -7.77
C ARG A 1004 -26.66 14.03 -6.78
N GLU A 1005 -25.38 14.36 -6.76
CA GLU A 1005 -24.88 15.45 -5.94
C GLU A 1005 -25.35 16.79 -6.50
N ILE A 1006 -26.14 17.51 -5.71
CA ILE A 1006 -26.60 18.86 -6.03
C ILE A 1006 -25.80 19.84 -5.20
N SER A 1007 -25.11 20.78 -5.86
CA SER A 1007 -24.42 21.87 -5.17
C SER A 1007 -25.43 22.76 -4.44
N THR A 1008 -25.15 23.04 -3.18
CA THR A 1008 -25.98 23.78 -2.24
C THR A 1008 -25.10 24.72 -1.40
N GLN A 1009 -25.72 25.42 -0.47
CA GLN A 1009 -25.00 26.28 0.48
C GLN A 1009 -25.66 26.25 1.86
N LEU A 1010 -24.85 26.46 2.88
CA LEU A 1010 -25.27 26.81 4.23
C LEU A 1010 -25.12 28.32 4.41
N GLN A 1011 -26.22 29.07 4.34
CA GLN A 1011 -26.24 30.52 4.53
C GLN A 1011 -26.44 30.87 6.01
N ASP A 1012 -25.66 31.84 6.47
CA ASP A 1012 -25.67 32.39 7.82
C ASP A 1012 -25.71 31.31 8.92
N PRO A 1013 -24.72 30.39 8.96
CA PRO A 1013 -24.77 29.26 9.87
C PRO A 1013 -24.86 29.70 11.33
N VAL A 1014 -25.76 29.05 12.08
CA VAL A 1014 -25.94 29.22 13.52
C VAL A 1014 -25.69 27.90 14.22
N ILE A 1015 -24.71 27.89 15.12
CA ILE A 1015 -24.39 26.79 16.02
C ILE A 1015 -25.04 27.09 17.37
N GLN A 1016 -26.02 26.28 17.75
CA GLN A 1016 -26.73 26.36 19.03
C GLN A 1016 -26.18 25.30 19.99
N ILE A 1017 -25.83 25.69 21.21
CA ILE A 1017 -25.42 24.78 22.30
C ILE A 1017 -26.21 25.15 23.54
N GLY A 1018 -27.15 24.29 23.96
CA GLY A 1018 -28.11 24.65 25.00
C GLY A 1018 -28.81 25.98 24.67
N ALA A 1019 -28.72 26.96 25.57
CA ALA A 1019 -29.24 28.32 25.34
C ALA A 1019 -28.28 29.25 24.56
N GLY A 1020 -27.01 28.89 24.45
CA GLY A 1020 -25.97 29.70 23.81
C GLY A 1020 -25.97 29.56 22.28
N THR A 1021 -25.50 30.60 21.59
CA THR A 1021 -25.48 30.69 20.13
C THR A 1021 -24.19 31.28 19.59
N LEU A 1022 -23.74 30.76 18.45
CA LEU A 1022 -22.74 31.37 17.59
C LEU A 1022 -23.33 31.50 16.18
N ARG A 1023 -23.35 32.71 15.63
CA ARG A 1023 -23.82 33.01 14.27
C ARG A 1023 -22.64 33.48 13.42
N CYS A 1024 -22.43 32.84 12.28
CA CYS A 1024 -21.56 33.34 11.23
C CYS A 1024 -22.40 34.06 10.17
N THR A 1025 -21.99 35.24 9.72
CA THR A 1025 -22.68 35.96 8.63
C THR A 1025 -22.01 35.66 7.29
N GLY A 1026 -22.74 35.06 6.36
CA GLY A 1026 -22.25 34.68 5.03
C GLY A 1026 -22.54 33.22 4.66
N ALA A 1027 -22.22 32.86 3.42
CA ALA A 1027 -22.46 31.52 2.88
C ALA A 1027 -21.24 30.60 3.02
N VAL A 1028 -21.49 29.31 3.16
CA VAL A 1028 -20.53 28.21 2.98
C VAL A 1028 -21.09 27.29 1.88
N GLN A 1029 -20.38 27.18 0.76
CA GLN A 1029 -20.80 26.43 -0.42
C GLN A 1029 -20.47 24.94 -0.27
N SER A 1030 -21.13 24.07 -1.05
CA SER A 1030 -20.78 22.64 -1.09
C SER A 1030 -19.27 22.43 -1.35
N SER A 1031 -18.72 21.52 -0.58
CA SER A 1031 -17.30 21.16 -0.47
C SER A 1031 -16.39 22.15 0.26
N GLU A 1032 -16.86 23.33 0.66
CA GLU A 1032 -16.09 24.27 1.48
C GLU A 1032 -16.10 23.88 2.96
N TYR A 1033 -15.04 24.27 3.67
CA TYR A 1033 -14.88 24.09 5.12
C TYR A 1033 -15.02 25.42 5.85
N LEU A 1034 -15.89 25.48 6.87
CA LEU A 1034 -15.96 26.55 7.85
C LEU A 1034 -15.19 26.14 9.10
N GLU A 1035 -14.19 26.93 9.49
CA GLU A 1035 -13.39 26.72 10.70
C GLU A 1035 -13.53 27.90 11.66
N TYR A 1036 -13.79 27.60 12.93
CA TYR A 1036 -13.80 28.59 14.01
C TYR A 1036 -12.85 28.16 15.13
N SER A 1037 -11.86 29.01 15.40
CA SER A 1037 -10.84 28.80 16.42
C SER A 1037 -10.96 29.77 17.61
N GLY A 1038 -12.04 30.54 17.69
CA GLY A 1038 -12.25 31.60 18.69
C GLY A 1038 -12.25 33.01 18.09
N GLY A 1039 -12.82 33.98 18.82
CA GLY A 1039 -12.82 35.40 18.43
C GLY A 1039 -14.07 35.83 17.65
N GLN A 1040 -13.92 36.86 16.81
CA GLN A 1040 -15.03 37.50 16.08
C GLN A 1040 -15.09 37.11 14.59
N THR A 1041 -14.32 36.09 14.18
CA THR A 1041 -14.20 35.68 12.78
C THR A 1041 -14.09 34.16 12.67
N ALA A 1042 -14.79 33.58 11.69
CA ALA A 1042 -14.61 32.20 11.24
C ALA A 1042 -14.07 32.20 9.81
N ARG A 1043 -13.28 31.20 9.43
CA ARG A 1043 -12.58 31.14 8.14
C ARG A 1043 -13.19 30.10 7.23
N VAL A 1044 -13.33 30.41 5.94
CA VAL A 1044 -13.86 29.49 4.92
C VAL A 1044 -12.75 29.07 3.97
N TYR A 1045 -12.60 27.77 3.77
CA TYR A 1045 -11.58 27.17 2.91
C TYR A 1045 -12.18 26.31 1.79
N ASP A 1046 -11.43 26.15 0.70
CA ASP A 1046 -11.73 25.13 -0.33
C ASP A 1046 -11.37 23.70 0.13
N ARG A 1047 -11.55 22.72 -0.76
CA ARG A 1047 -11.27 21.30 -0.48
C ARG A 1047 -9.80 21.00 -0.17
N ASN A 1048 -8.88 21.87 -0.59
CA ASN A 1048 -7.43 21.76 -0.40
C ASN A 1048 -6.92 22.74 0.66
N TRP A 1049 -7.82 23.27 1.49
CA TRP A 1049 -7.53 24.19 2.57
C TRP A 1049 -6.97 25.57 2.16
N ASN A 1050 -7.21 26.03 0.93
CA ASN A 1050 -6.92 27.40 0.53
C ASN A 1050 -7.96 28.35 1.15
N LEU A 1051 -7.51 29.40 1.83
CA LEU A 1051 -8.40 30.40 2.44
C LEU A 1051 -9.15 31.14 1.33
N LEU A 1052 -10.47 31.08 1.38
CA LEU A 1052 -11.35 31.77 0.42
C LEU A 1052 -11.83 33.11 0.97
N ARG A 1053 -12.26 33.13 2.25
CA ARG A 1053 -12.84 34.32 2.91
C ARG A 1053 -13.00 34.13 4.42
N ASP A 1054 -13.15 35.25 5.13
CA ASP A 1054 -13.54 35.31 6.53
C ASP A 1054 -15.03 35.67 6.67
N LEU A 1055 -15.71 35.03 7.61
CA LEU A 1055 -17.10 35.32 8.00
C LEU A 1055 -17.12 35.98 9.40
N PRO A 1056 -17.81 37.13 9.57
CA PRO A 1056 -18.03 37.72 10.89
C PRO A 1056 -18.80 36.78 11.82
N VAL A 1057 -18.39 36.74 13.08
CA VAL A 1057 -18.98 35.88 14.11
C VAL A 1057 -19.57 36.71 15.25
N GLU A 1058 -20.81 36.40 15.61
CA GLU A 1058 -21.50 36.91 16.79
C GLU A 1058 -21.80 35.76 17.75
N THR A 1059 -21.48 35.93 19.03
CA THR A 1059 -21.72 34.92 20.08
C THR A 1059 -22.57 35.47 21.20
N VAL A 1060 -23.52 34.65 21.70
CA VAL A 1060 -24.29 34.90 22.92
C VAL A 1060 -24.20 33.66 23.79
N ASP A 1061 -23.57 33.78 24.97
CA ASP A 1061 -23.39 32.68 25.93
C ASP A 1061 -22.89 31.35 25.33
N PHE A 1062 -22.07 31.44 24.27
CA PHE A 1062 -21.61 30.29 23.50
C PHE A 1062 -20.57 29.48 24.28
N SER A 1063 -21.03 28.45 24.98
CA SER A 1063 -20.21 27.58 25.83
C SER A 1063 -20.72 26.15 25.77
N MET A 1064 -19.81 25.19 25.58
CA MET A 1064 -20.10 23.76 25.72
C MET A 1064 -19.95 23.38 27.19
N PRO A 1065 -21.02 22.97 27.90
CA PRO A 1065 -20.93 22.58 29.30
C PRO A 1065 -20.15 21.28 29.47
N ASN A 1066 -19.73 20.97 30.70
CA ASN A 1066 -19.21 19.64 31.02
C ASN A 1066 -20.36 18.61 31.03
N GLY A 1067 -20.09 17.40 30.53
CA GLY A 1067 -21.10 16.36 30.38
C GLY A 1067 -21.72 16.34 28.99
N GLU A 1068 -22.91 15.76 28.89
CA GLU A 1068 -23.61 15.61 27.61
C GLU A 1068 -24.48 16.84 27.31
N GLU A 1069 -24.38 17.37 26.09
CA GLU A 1069 -25.21 18.50 25.64
C GLU A 1069 -25.61 18.33 24.16
N THR A 1070 -26.74 18.93 23.80
CA THR A 1070 -27.22 18.95 22.42
C THR A 1070 -26.66 20.15 21.68
N VAL A 1071 -26.01 19.87 20.55
CA VAL A 1071 -25.61 20.86 19.57
C VAL A 1071 -26.54 20.79 18.36
N THR A 1072 -26.93 21.93 17.81
CA THR A 1072 -27.67 21.99 16.54
C THR A 1072 -27.04 23.02 15.64
N ILE A 1073 -26.83 22.67 14.37
CA ILE A 1073 -26.34 23.59 13.35
C ILE A 1073 -27.51 23.90 12.42
N THR A 1074 -27.82 25.17 12.23
CA THR A 1074 -28.86 25.63 11.31
C THR A 1074 -28.28 26.64 10.35
N GLY A 1075 -29.00 26.95 9.28
CA GLY A 1075 -28.67 28.01 8.34
C GLY A 1075 -29.86 28.24 7.41
N SER A 1076 -29.97 29.43 6.85
CA SER A 1076 -30.85 29.66 5.70
C SER A 1076 -30.21 29.00 4.46
N GLY A 1077 -30.98 28.56 3.47
CA GLY A 1077 -30.43 27.83 2.33
C GLY A 1077 -31.53 27.14 1.55
N GLY A 1078 -31.34 26.99 0.24
CA GLY A 1078 -32.33 26.42 -0.68
C GLY A 1078 -32.59 24.93 -0.48
N SER A 1079 -33.63 24.42 -1.15
CA SER A 1079 -33.88 22.99 -1.32
C SER A 1079 -33.11 22.48 -2.55
N PRO A 1080 -32.38 21.36 -2.48
CA PRO A 1080 -32.26 20.45 -1.34
C PRO A 1080 -31.31 20.94 -0.25
N VAL A 1081 -31.52 20.44 0.98
CA VAL A 1081 -30.70 20.79 2.14
C VAL A 1081 -29.35 20.06 2.08
N PRO A 1082 -28.21 20.73 2.39
CA PRO A 1082 -26.90 20.09 2.43
C PRO A 1082 -26.76 19.05 3.55
N TRP A 1083 -25.83 18.13 3.39
CA TRP A 1083 -25.21 17.42 4.51
C TRP A 1083 -24.06 18.22 5.11
N LEU A 1084 -23.75 17.98 6.39
CA LEU A 1084 -22.63 18.58 7.10
C LEU A 1084 -21.70 17.49 7.63
N ASP A 1085 -20.39 17.65 7.45
CA ASP A 1085 -19.34 16.90 8.16
C ASP A 1085 -18.82 17.77 9.30
N VAL A 1086 -19.05 17.36 10.54
CA VAL A 1086 -18.92 18.19 11.74
C VAL A 1086 -17.86 17.63 12.67
N GLN A 1087 -17.04 18.53 13.19
CA GLN A 1087 -16.16 18.31 14.34
C GLN A 1087 -16.30 19.48 15.30
N ILE A 1088 -16.62 19.18 16.56
CA ILE A 1088 -16.64 20.15 17.66
C ILE A 1088 -15.57 19.73 18.66
N MET A 1089 -14.80 20.68 19.15
CA MET A 1089 -13.58 20.43 19.91
C MET A 1089 -13.53 21.24 21.20
N THR A 1090 -13.10 20.61 22.28
CA THR A 1090 -12.79 21.27 23.56
C THR A 1090 -11.37 20.96 24.00
N ASP A 1091 -10.77 21.89 24.72
CA ASP A 1091 -9.41 21.77 25.23
C ASP A 1091 -9.42 21.26 26.67
N GLY A 1092 -8.50 20.36 26.99
CA GLY A 1092 -8.19 19.98 28.36
C GLY A 1092 -7.03 20.81 28.93
N THR A 1093 -6.51 20.38 30.08
CA THR A 1093 -5.40 21.05 30.76
C THR A 1093 -4.09 20.87 29.99
N ALA A 1094 -3.44 21.98 29.63
CA ALA A 1094 -2.19 21.97 28.90
C ALA A 1094 -1.01 21.49 29.77
N LEU A 1095 -0.09 20.74 29.16
CA LEU A 1095 1.27 20.58 29.68
C LEU A 1095 2.09 21.81 29.28
N VAL A 1096 2.83 22.38 30.23
CA VAL A 1096 3.68 23.56 29.99
C VAL A 1096 5.13 23.10 29.86
N VAL A 1097 5.76 23.44 28.74
CA VAL A 1097 7.18 23.19 28.47
C VAL A 1097 7.86 24.54 28.34
N ALA A 1098 8.81 24.85 29.24
CA ALA A 1098 9.52 26.12 29.21
C ALA A 1098 10.38 26.22 27.95
N LYS A 1099 10.40 27.40 27.32
CA LYS A 1099 11.36 27.69 26.24
C LYS A 1099 12.74 27.95 26.87
N PRO A 1100 13.84 27.55 26.21
CA PRO A 1100 15.18 27.98 26.62
C PRO A 1100 15.26 29.51 26.68
N GLU A 1101 15.97 30.06 27.67
CA GLU A 1101 16.31 31.49 27.66
C GLU A 1101 17.17 31.76 26.42
N ALA A 1102 16.79 32.80 25.66
CA ALA A 1102 17.40 33.16 24.38
C ALA A 1102 18.83 33.70 24.52
#